data_AF-A0A660MNK9-F1
#
_entry.id   AF-A0A660MNK9-F1
#
_cell.length_a   1.000
_cell.length_b   1.000
_cell.length_c   1.000
_cell.angle_alpha   90.00
_cell.angle_beta   90.00
_cell.angle_gamma   90.00
#
_symmetry.space_group_name_H-M   'P 1'
#
loop_
_entity.id
_entity.type
_entity.pdbx_description
1 polymer ?
#
loop_
_entity_poly.entity_id
_entity_poly.type
_entity_poly.pdbx_seq_one_letter_code
_entity_poly.pdbx_strand_id
1 'polypeptide(L)'
;MNLEKKYFKIFLFSCKLIFFIKIEQIYLIKAKIMQRKNRDRILFQVSNNIHTQQYQLEKIEGILNNLNIGKKINIIDIIEFYNIKLFFDKNIFLSSWNSKKIKAFSEKIKILDKKIIDFFKNINSGNILKIIKELDTPGIRVEYKLYFWELIDKYKTYKNIEEKDIQKILKYKSFYVEYIMLHKEIVEYFKKYIRKFLLDYENFANMLLDHHYKEECYQFDILEFTDEEKNNAIGKYIKEDNYNLNLRKIYDIKDGFLKISDDIKLLAKKTENYRIENYFDKNNGQNIKFIISIENQEKYIITNTKKEGNKLIMEIKYSKELFNKENLINAFPKMFIGIFNFIDNNLLIDLVNKKVENSELELIFKNNIDGDYLKNSHFDYKDIISLLNLNVFLYELKENGLTIEYLINEYIKKISKFKGLEKLEFNLKESDIEYNEKINILMSKLDYLIKQYKCFVEKGSIDFELIKISSKPIKFEEIPSILENKYFYEKGGKLEKLKNIFFKTNFFIKTGSETDNLFNLLSSKNLRINNFDNYEKDIINQLISEKDLYIDKDNFIRIKDYIYIGIIGEFFKGDGIISYHLYNELGKNKIIDMSNNDLVYPETKLLSKSEVEYFNYYLNKKFVNGLDIRNKNIHGNLYESKKEGYYDYIKVIRILILFLIKIDIELRINEELNLTTN
;
A
#
# COMPACT_ATOMS: atom_id res chain seq x y z
N MET A 1 -50.68 -31.21 6.97
CA MET A 1 -50.70 -29.74 7.10
C MET A 1 -49.60 -29.21 6.20
N ASN A 2 -50.00 -28.65 5.05
CA ASN A 2 -49.13 -28.22 3.95
C ASN A 2 -48.22 -27.06 4.41
N LEU A 3 -46.91 -27.29 4.41
CA LEU A 3 -45.87 -26.27 4.56
C LEU A 3 -45.44 -25.85 3.16
N GLU A 4 -45.88 -24.65 2.76
CA GLU A 4 -45.47 -24.00 1.51
C GLU A 4 -43.95 -23.77 1.50
N LYS A 5 -43.31 -24.31 0.46
CA LYS A 5 -41.91 -24.10 0.09
C LYS A 5 -41.69 -22.62 -0.27
N LYS A 6 -41.26 -21.79 0.68
CA LYS A 6 -40.61 -20.50 0.39
C LYS A 6 -39.11 -20.74 0.16
N TYR A 7 -38.67 -20.56 -1.07
CA TYR A 7 -37.29 -20.76 -1.53
C TYR A 7 -36.32 -19.81 -0.80
N PHE A 8 -35.50 -20.35 0.10
CA PHE A 8 -34.37 -19.66 0.73
C PHE A 8 -33.07 -20.26 0.18
N LYS A 9 -32.29 -19.51 -0.60
CA LYS A 9 -30.98 -19.96 -1.12
C LYS A 9 -29.87 -19.18 -0.42
N ILE A 10 -29.04 -19.88 0.36
CA ILE A 10 -27.89 -19.29 1.09
C ILE A 10 -26.60 -19.79 0.43
N PHE A 11 -25.75 -18.86 -0.01
CA PHE A 11 -24.36 -19.17 -0.38
C PHE A 11 -23.45 -18.84 0.80
N LEU A 12 -22.81 -19.87 1.34
CA LEU A 12 -21.90 -19.76 2.47
C LEU A 12 -20.46 -19.84 1.99
N PHE A 13 -19.68 -18.80 2.26
CA PHE A 13 -18.25 -18.81 2.03
C PHE A 13 -17.51 -18.34 3.29
N SER A 14 -16.67 -19.21 3.84
CA SER A 14 -15.76 -18.86 4.92
C SER A 14 -14.41 -18.47 4.33
N CYS A 15 -14.09 -17.19 4.33
CA CYS A 15 -12.76 -16.69 4.01
C CYS A 15 -12.01 -16.39 5.31
N LYS A 16 -10.90 -17.08 5.53
CA LYS A 16 -9.96 -16.73 6.61
C LYS A 16 -9.17 -15.49 6.13
N LEU A 17 -9.64 -14.28 6.45
CA LEU A 17 -8.86 -13.06 6.21
C LEU A 17 -7.70 -13.03 7.20
N ILE A 18 -6.46 -13.03 6.69
CA ILE A 18 -5.26 -13.08 7.49
C ILE A 18 -4.85 -11.66 7.88
N PHE A 19 -5.34 -11.18 9.02
CA PHE A 19 -4.74 -10.02 9.67
C PHE A 19 -3.70 -10.50 10.68
N PHE A 20 -2.43 -10.48 10.26
CA PHE A 20 -1.31 -10.60 11.20
C PHE A 20 -1.17 -9.29 11.97
N ILE A 21 -1.82 -9.20 13.13
CA ILE A 21 -1.40 -8.27 14.19
C ILE A 21 -0.98 -9.13 15.38
N LYS A 22 0.33 -9.41 15.50
CA LYS A 22 0.87 -10.24 16.58
C LYS A 22 0.77 -9.52 17.93
N ILE A 23 0.66 -10.29 19.00
CA ILE A 23 0.67 -9.79 20.39
C ILE A 23 1.96 -9.01 20.70
N GLU A 24 3.10 -9.35 20.11
CA GLU A 24 4.33 -8.56 20.17
C GLU A 24 4.22 -7.21 19.44
N GLN A 25 3.45 -7.14 18.36
CA GLN A 25 3.15 -5.89 17.65
C GLN A 25 2.18 -5.02 18.45
N ILE A 26 1.26 -5.63 19.21
CA ILE A 26 0.46 -4.96 20.25
C ILE A 26 1.35 -4.54 21.42
N TYR A 27 2.42 -5.28 21.76
CA TYR A 27 3.44 -4.86 22.71
C TYR A 27 4.36 -3.78 22.15
N LEU A 28 4.61 -3.71 20.84
CA LEU A 28 5.32 -2.63 20.16
C LEU A 28 4.44 -1.39 20.01
N ILE A 29 3.12 -1.55 19.84
CA ILE A 29 2.12 -0.49 19.89
C ILE A 29 1.98 -0.01 21.33
N LYS A 30 1.82 -0.91 22.32
CA LYS A 30 1.87 -0.60 23.75
C LYS A 30 3.22 -0.06 24.15
N ALA A 31 4.33 -0.46 23.57
CA ALA A 31 5.65 0.11 23.85
C ALA A 31 5.79 1.47 23.17
N LYS A 32 5.29 1.68 21.95
CA LYS A 32 5.22 3.01 21.31
C LYS A 32 4.27 3.96 22.05
N ILE A 33 3.20 3.45 22.65
CA ILE A 33 2.20 4.17 23.45
C ILE A 33 2.69 4.38 24.90
N MET A 34 3.37 3.41 25.53
CA MET A 34 3.96 3.49 26.88
C MET A 34 5.28 4.26 26.89
N GLN A 35 6.05 4.23 25.79
CA GLN A 35 7.22 5.10 25.60
C GLN A 35 6.84 6.58 25.54
N ARG A 36 5.55 6.94 25.42
CA ARG A 36 5.13 8.35 25.50
C ARG A 36 5.46 9.00 26.86
N LYS A 37 5.75 8.23 27.91
CA LYS A 37 6.02 8.77 29.24
C LYS A 37 7.48 9.14 29.55
N ASN A 38 8.43 9.00 28.60
CA ASN A 38 9.83 9.47 28.77
C ASN A 38 10.51 9.95 27.47
N ARG A 39 9.76 10.54 26.51
CA ARG A 39 10.26 11.08 25.22
C ARG A 39 10.88 12.49 25.33
N ASP A 40 11.66 12.76 26.37
CA ASP A 40 12.16 14.13 26.60
C ASP A 40 13.55 14.44 26.03
N ARG A 41 14.25 13.46 25.46
CA ARG A 41 15.58 13.64 24.88
C ARG A 41 15.56 13.89 23.37
N ILE A 42 16.51 14.68 22.88
CA ILE A 42 16.56 15.15 21.48
C ILE A 42 16.97 14.03 20.52
N LEU A 43 16.24 13.89 19.42
CA LEU A 43 16.60 12.98 18.33
C LEU A 43 16.60 13.73 17.00
N PHE A 44 17.70 13.63 16.26
CA PHE A 44 17.79 14.12 14.90
C PHE A 44 17.15 13.11 13.94
N GLN A 45 16.04 13.51 13.30
CA GLN A 45 15.44 12.76 12.19
C GLN A 45 15.18 13.72 11.04
N VAL A 46 15.63 13.34 9.84
CA VAL A 46 15.26 14.03 8.59
C VAL A 46 13.82 13.63 8.25
N SER A 47 12.84 14.21 8.94
CA SER A 47 11.42 13.95 8.68
C SER A 47 10.83 15.00 7.74
N ASN A 48 10.13 14.60 6.68
CA ASN A 48 9.29 15.52 5.90
C ASN A 48 8.08 16.07 6.71
N ASN A 49 7.89 15.58 7.93
CA ASN A 49 6.88 16.07 8.85
C ASN A 49 7.42 17.31 9.61
N ILE A 50 6.92 18.48 9.21
CA ILE A 50 7.27 19.78 9.78
C ILE A 50 6.93 19.84 11.29
N HIS A 51 5.85 19.15 11.72
CA HIS A 51 5.39 19.17 13.12
C HIS A 51 6.41 18.56 14.10
N THR A 52 7.11 17.49 13.71
CA THR A 52 8.09 16.83 14.58
C THR A 52 9.42 17.58 14.67
N GLN A 53 9.81 18.29 13.60
CA GLN A 53 11.05 19.06 13.59
C GLN A 53 10.95 20.30 14.49
N GLN A 54 9.83 21.03 14.43
CA GLN A 54 9.64 22.24 15.22
C GLN A 54 9.69 21.99 16.73
N TYR A 55 9.00 20.94 17.20
CA TYR A 55 9.02 20.53 18.61
C TYR A 55 10.43 20.18 19.13
N GLN A 56 11.25 19.52 18.30
CA GLN A 56 12.64 19.19 18.65
C GLN A 56 13.50 20.45 18.76
N LEU A 57 13.31 21.43 17.87
CA LEU A 57 14.07 22.68 17.90
C LEU A 57 13.73 23.58 19.10
N GLU A 58 12.47 23.60 19.54
CA GLU A 58 12.08 24.29 20.78
C GLU A 58 12.78 23.68 22.01
N LYS A 59 12.90 22.35 22.05
CA LYS A 59 13.67 21.64 23.09
C LYS A 59 15.17 21.95 23.01
N ILE A 60 15.74 21.96 21.80
CA ILE A 60 17.14 22.37 21.57
C ILE A 60 17.39 23.75 22.17
N GLU A 61 16.49 24.70 21.92
CA GLU A 61 16.59 26.05 22.47
C GLU A 61 16.70 26.04 24.00
N GLY A 62 15.79 25.30 24.67
CA GLY A 62 15.79 25.17 26.12
C GLY A 62 17.08 24.60 26.69
N ILE A 63 17.63 23.57 26.03
CA ILE A 63 18.90 22.93 26.45
C ILE A 63 20.10 23.88 26.24
N LEU A 64 20.17 24.57 25.10
CA LEU A 64 21.27 25.49 24.80
C LEU A 64 21.23 26.73 25.70
N ASN A 65 20.05 27.24 26.06
CA ASN A 65 19.91 28.36 26.98
C ASN A 65 20.40 28.00 28.40
N ASN A 66 20.10 26.78 28.87
CA ASN A 66 20.41 26.34 30.24
C ASN A 66 21.66 25.43 30.34
N LEU A 67 22.57 25.55 29.38
CA LEU A 67 23.67 24.60 29.21
C LEU A 67 24.70 24.72 30.34
N ASN A 68 24.71 23.76 31.27
CA ASN A 68 25.66 23.69 32.38
C ASN A 68 26.77 22.66 32.10
N ILE A 69 27.96 23.16 31.80
CA ILE A 69 29.14 22.38 31.37
C ILE A 69 29.81 21.64 32.55
N GLY A 70 29.54 22.01 33.81
CA GLY A 70 30.19 21.44 35.00
C GLY A 70 29.52 20.20 35.59
N LYS A 71 28.36 19.79 35.09
CA LYS A 71 27.66 18.59 35.57
C LYS A 71 28.38 17.32 35.08
N LYS A 72 28.29 16.22 35.84
CA LYS A 72 28.76 14.90 35.39
C LYS A 72 27.99 14.49 34.13
N ILE A 73 28.69 14.31 33.02
CA ILE A 73 28.13 13.98 31.70
C ILE A 73 28.29 12.47 31.48
N ASN A 74 27.20 11.80 31.08
CA ASN A 74 27.23 10.38 30.71
C ASN A 74 27.13 10.20 29.18
N ILE A 75 27.19 8.95 28.71
CA ILE A 75 27.11 8.65 27.28
C ILE A 75 25.80 9.11 26.62
N ILE A 76 24.68 9.06 27.35
CA ILE A 76 23.36 9.48 26.83
C ILE A 76 23.37 10.98 26.54
N ASP A 77 23.91 11.78 27.46
CA ASP A 77 24.04 13.22 27.29
C ASP A 77 24.98 13.54 26.11
N ILE A 78 26.08 12.79 25.94
CA ILE A 78 27.01 12.96 24.81
C ILE A 78 26.32 12.69 23.46
N ILE A 79 25.53 11.63 23.34
CA ILE A 79 24.80 11.32 22.10
C ILE A 79 23.69 12.34 21.85
N GLU A 80 23.03 12.83 22.90
CA GLU A 80 22.07 13.92 22.77
C GLU A 80 22.74 15.19 22.21
N PHE A 81 23.93 15.56 22.71
CA PHE A 81 24.69 16.67 22.16
C PHE A 81 25.08 16.45 20.69
N TYR A 82 25.40 15.22 20.31
CA TYR A 82 25.65 14.88 18.90
C TYR A 82 24.40 15.10 18.04
N ASN A 83 23.22 14.66 18.51
CA ASN A 83 21.96 14.91 17.82
C ASN A 83 21.67 16.40 17.66
N ILE A 84 21.92 17.22 18.69
CA ILE A 84 21.80 18.67 18.58
C ILE A 84 22.74 19.21 17.50
N LYS A 85 24.00 18.79 17.50
CA LYS A 85 25.00 19.20 16.51
C LYS A 85 24.52 18.92 15.07
N LEU A 86 23.90 17.78 14.81
CA LEU A 86 23.38 17.42 13.49
C LEU A 86 22.35 18.43 12.94
N PHE A 87 21.49 19.03 13.78
CA PHE A 87 20.58 20.09 13.35
C PHE A 87 21.35 21.33 12.84
N PHE A 88 22.42 21.71 13.53
CA PHE A 88 23.25 22.85 13.14
C PHE A 88 24.08 22.54 11.89
N ASP A 89 24.66 21.34 11.79
CA ASP A 89 25.44 20.92 10.62
C ASP A 89 24.59 20.91 9.33
N LYS A 90 23.27 20.73 9.45
CA LYS A 90 22.30 20.77 8.34
C LYS A 90 21.58 22.12 8.18
N ASN A 91 21.96 23.15 8.94
CA ASN A 91 21.31 24.47 8.94
C ASN A 91 19.79 24.45 9.18
N ILE A 92 19.31 23.55 10.04
CA ILE A 92 17.89 23.44 10.40
C ILE A 92 17.64 24.25 11.67
N PHE A 93 16.87 25.32 11.56
CA PHE A 93 16.63 26.29 12.64
C PHE A 93 15.15 26.64 12.80
N LEU A 94 14.76 27.13 13.98
CA LEU A 94 13.44 27.73 14.16
C LEU A 94 13.34 29.02 13.36
N SER A 95 12.19 29.26 12.74
CA SER A 95 11.87 30.53 12.06
C SER A 95 11.95 31.74 12.99
N SER A 96 11.75 31.53 14.30
CA SER A 96 11.89 32.55 15.34
C SER A 96 13.34 32.89 15.69
N TRP A 97 14.34 32.11 15.25
CA TRP A 97 15.75 32.36 15.56
C TRP A 97 16.34 33.38 14.59
N ASN A 98 16.78 34.51 15.12
CA ASN A 98 17.52 35.51 14.35
C ASN A 98 19.01 35.12 14.20
N SER A 99 19.70 35.81 13.28
CA SER A 99 21.10 35.54 12.96
C SER A 99 22.06 35.68 14.15
N LYS A 100 21.77 36.57 15.12
CA LYS A 100 22.58 36.72 16.34
C LYS A 100 22.42 35.51 17.26
N LYS A 101 21.19 35.01 17.45
CA LYS A 101 20.88 33.85 18.27
C LYS A 101 21.50 32.58 17.71
N ILE A 102 21.41 32.39 16.38
CA ILE A 102 22.06 31.27 15.68
C ILE A 102 23.57 31.30 15.95
N LYS A 103 24.25 32.45 15.77
CA LYS A 103 25.69 32.56 16.06
C LYS A 103 26.05 32.20 17.50
N ALA A 104 25.32 32.73 18.48
CA ALA A 104 25.56 32.42 19.90
C ALA A 104 25.38 30.93 20.22
N PHE A 105 24.37 30.29 19.63
CA PHE A 105 24.19 28.85 19.76
C PHE A 105 25.27 28.05 19.05
N SER A 106 25.70 28.44 17.85
CA SER A 106 26.80 27.80 17.14
C SER A 106 28.11 27.79 17.95
N GLU A 107 28.41 28.82 18.74
CA GLU A 107 29.56 28.83 19.63
C GLU A 107 29.44 27.78 20.75
N LYS A 108 28.25 27.63 21.35
CA LYS A 108 27.99 26.58 22.34
C LYS A 108 28.13 25.18 21.73
N ILE A 109 27.69 24.99 20.48
CA ILE A 109 27.84 23.72 19.76
C ILE A 109 29.32 23.35 19.58
N LYS A 110 30.21 24.31 19.29
CA LYS A 110 31.66 24.03 19.21
C LYS A 110 32.22 23.47 20.52
N ILE A 111 31.75 23.97 21.66
CA ILE A 111 32.16 23.49 22.98
C ILE A 111 31.64 22.06 23.22
N LEU A 112 30.39 21.79 22.85
CA LEU A 112 29.82 20.44 22.92
C LEU A 112 30.58 19.46 22.03
N ASP A 113 30.95 19.87 20.81
CA ASP A 113 31.68 19.04 19.85
C ASP A 113 33.02 18.58 20.42
N LYS A 114 33.77 19.49 21.04
CA LYS A 114 35.02 19.15 21.72
C LYS A 114 34.81 18.08 22.80
N LYS A 115 33.75 18.21 23.61
CA LYS A 115 33.41 17.21 24.63
C LYS A 115 33.03 15.84 24.05
N ILE A 116 32.31 15.82 22.92
CA ILE A 116 31.97 14.58 22.22
C ILE A 116 33.27 13.88 21.79
N ILE A 117 34.19 14.62 21.16
CA ILE A 117 35.49 14.08 20.71
C ILE A 117 36.30 13.54 21.90
N ASP A 118 36.44 14.33 22.97
CA ASP A 118 37.22 13.96 24.15
C ASP A 118 36.64 12.73 24.87
N PHE A 119 35.30 12.61 24.94
CA PHE A 119 34.66 11.44 25.52
C PHE A 119 34.98 10.16 24.74
N PHE A 120 34.78 10.18 23.42
CA PHE A 120 34.98 9.01 22.57
C PHE A 120 36.44 8.57 22.50
N LYS A 121 37.40 9.51 22.43
CA LYS A 121 38.84 9.19 22.44
C LYS A 121 39.30 8.43 23.69
N ASN A 122 38.61 8.62 24.82
CA ASN A 122 38.91 7.96 26.08
C ASN A 122 38.25 6.56 26.24
N ILE A 123 37.49 6.09 25.24
CA ILE A 123 36.90 4.75 25.25
C ILE A 123 37.99 3.70 25.02
N ASN A 124 38.01 2.66 25.85
CA ASN A 124 38.95 1.55 25.81
C ASN A 124 38.36 0.27 26.43
N SER A 125 39.12 -0.81 26.41
CA SER A 125 38.77 -2.11 27.02
C SER A 125 38.32 -2.05 28.48
N GLY A 126 38.78 -1.08 29.26
CA GLY A 126 38.42 -0.93 30.68
C GLY A 126 37.04 -0.33 30.92
N ASN A 127 36.50 0.44 29.98
CA ASN A 127 35.24 1.19 30.18
C ASN A 127 34.10 0.85 29.21
N ILE A 128 34.38 0.24 28.05
CA ILE A 128 33.40 0.01 26.99
C ILE A 128 32.15 -0.76 27.48
N LEU A 129 32.34 -1.83 28.25
CA LEU A 129 31.22 -2.65 28.74
C LEU A 129 30.32 -1.87 29.71
N LYS A 130 30.90 -0.96 30.50
CA LYS A 130 30.13 -0.08 31.39
C LYS A 130 29.29 0.91 30.59
N ILE A 131 29.86 1.51 29.55
CA ILE A 131 29.17 2.44 28.65
C ILE A 131 28.01 1.74 27.94
N ILE A 132 28.22 0.52 27.45
CA ILE A 132 27.17 -0.30 26.84
C ILE A 132 26.01 -0.55 27.81
N LYS A 133 26.30 -0.89 29.08
CA LYS A 133 25.28 -1.06 30.12
C LYS A 133 24.52 0.24 30.40
N GLU A 134 25.19 1.40 30.37
CA GLU A 134 24.54 2.70 30.53
C GLU A 134 23.59 3.01 29.35
N LEU A 135 23.96 2.68 28.11
CA LEU A 135 23.10 2.82 26.92
C LEU A 135 21.85 1.94 26.95
N ASP A 136 21.89 0.86 27.71
CA ASP A 136 20.79 -0.09 27.88
C ASP A 136 19.82 0.27 29.01
N THR A 137 20.00 1.43 29.63
CA THR A 137 19.09 1.92 30.67
C THR A 137 17.66 2.06 30.12
N PRO A 138 16.62 1.61 30.85
CA PRO A 138 15.23 1.73 30.40
C PRO A 138 14.85 3.17 30.06
N GLY A 139 14.15 3.35 28.93
CA GLY A 139 13.70 4.67 28.47
C GLY A 139 14.60 5.34 27.43
N ILE A 140 15.77 4.77 27.11
CA ILE A 140 16.64 5.25 26.04
C ILE A 140 16.18 4.72 24.68
N ARG A 141 16.17 5.62 23.68
CA ARG A 141 15.76 5.32 22.30
C ARG A 141 16.79 4.42 21.61
N VAL A 142 16.35 3.50 20.76
CA VAL A 142 17.22 2.54 20.06
C VAL A 142 18.22 3.27 19.14
N GLU A 143 17.80 4.38 18.56
CA GLU A 143 18.59 5.25 17.69
C GLU A 143 19.88 5.76 18.37
N TYR A 144 19.89 5.90 19.70
CA TYR A 144 21.10 6.28 20.42
C TYR A 144 22.20 5.21 20.32
N LYS A 145 21.82 3.93 20.25
CA LYS A 145 22.77 2.82 20.06
C LYS A 145 23.40 2.86 18.68
N LEU A 146 22.63 3.25 17.65
CA LEU A 146 23.14 3.46 16.29
C LEU A 146 24.18 4.59 16.28
N TYR A 147 23.83 5.76 16.84
CA TYR A 147 24.76 6.89 16.93
C TYR A 147 26.02 6.56 17.74
N PHE A 148 25.92 5.73 18.77
CA PHE A 148 27.08 5.29 19.53
C PHE A 148 28.11 4.59 18.63
N TRP A 149 27.68 3.57 17.86
CA TRP A 149 28.59 2.83 16.99
C TRP A 149 29.08 3.67 15.80
N GLU A 150 28.25 4.58 15.29
CA GLU A 150 28.67 5.59 14.30
C GLU A 150 29.84 6.44 14.82
N LEU A 151 29.77 6.88 16.07
CA LEU A 151 30.83 7.69 16.67
C LEU A 151 32.08 6.86 17.01
N ILE A 152 31.93 5.59 17.40
CA ILE A 152 33.07 4.66 17.57
C ILE A 152 33.84 4.51 16.25
N ASP A 153 33.12 4.32 15.15
CA ASP A 153 33.68 4.18 13.81
C ASP A 153 34.34 5.49 13.34
N LYS A 154 33.60 6.61 13.44
CA LYS A 154 34.05 7.96 13.07
C LYS A 154 35.35 8.37 13.75
N TYR A 155 35.49 8.08 15.05
CA TYR A 155 36.69 8.42 15.82
C TYR A 155 37.73 7.30 15.86
N LYS A 156 37.48 6.18 15.18
CA LYS A 156 38.33 4.99 15.11
C LYS A 156 38.72 4.42 16.48
N THR A 157 37.86 4.59 17.47
CA THR A 157 38.13 4.17 18.87
C THR A 157 38.02 2.67 19.05
N TYR A 158 37.45 1.95 18.07
CA TYR A 158 37.44 0.49 18.01
C TYR A 158 38.85 -0.12 18.07
N LYS A 159 39.89 0.62 17.63
CA LYS A 159 41.30 0.20 17.73
C LYS A 159 41.82 0.10 19.17
N ASN A 160 41.16 0.76 20.13
CA ASN A 160 41.51 0.72 21.55
C ASN A 160 40.73 -0.37 22.32
N ILE A 161 39.98 -1.22 21.61
CA ILE A 161 39.15 -2.27 22.17
C ILE A 161 39.71 -3.62 21.68
N GLU A 162 39.81 -4.58 22.58
CA GLU A 162 40.28 -5.93 22.25
C GLU A 162 39.11 -6.85 21.84
N GLU A 163 39.41 -7.92 21.10
CA GLU A 163 38.41 -8.91 20.69
C GLU A 163 37.60 -9.43 21.89
N LYS A 164 38.26 -9.73 23.02
CA LYS A 164 37.64 -10.21 24.27
C LYS A 164 36.52 -9.31 24.78
N ASP A 165 36.57 -8.01 24.49
CA ASP A 165 35.58 -7.06 24.95
C ASP A 165 34.34 -7.06 24.05
N ILE A 166 34.53 -7.21 22.73
CA ILE A 166 33.42 -7.50 21.81
C ILE A 166 32.73 -8.81 22.22
N GLN A 167 33.50 -9.85 22.58
CA GLN A 167 32.90 -11.10 23.06
C GLN A 167 32.05 -10.89 24.32
N LYS A 168 32.51 -10.06 25.26
CA LYS A 168 31.73 -9.71 26.47
C LYS A 168 30.47 -8.93 26.13
N ILE A 169 30.52 -8.01 25.17
CA ILE A 169 29.37 -7.22 24.73
C ILE A 169 28.31 -8.14 24.11
N LEU A 170 28.71 -9.03 23.19
CA LEU A 170 27.78 -9.95 22.52
C LEU A 170 27.24 -11.04 23.46
N LYS A 171 28.03 -11.46 24.47
CA LYS A 171 27.53 -12.32 25.56
C LYS A 171 26.58 -11.60 26.50
N TYR A 172 26.78 -10.30 26.72
CA TYR A 172 25.86 -9.50 27.53
C TYR A 172 24.52 -9.37 26.81
N LYS A 173 24.53 -8.92 25.54
CA LYS A 173 23.35 -8.92 24.66
C LYS A 173 23.78 -9.10 23.20
N SER A 174 23.26 -10.15 22.57
CA SER A 174 23.67 -10.60 21.23
C SER A 174 23.28 -9.62 20.11
N PHE A 175 22.15 -8.90 20.24
CA PHE A 175 21.68 -7.94 19.22
C PHE A 175 22.65 -6.79 18.93
N TYR A 176 23.66 -6.55 19.77
CA TYR A 176 24.68 -5.53 19.48
C TYR A 176 25.46 -5.83 18.19
N VAL A 177 25.50 -7.10 17.76
CA VAL A 177 26.11 -7.47 16.48
C VAL A 177 25.43 -6.77 15.30
N GLU A 178 24.13 -6.52 15.36
CA GLU A 178 23.38 -5.84 14.30
C GLU A 178 23.87 -4.41 14.12
N TYR A 179 24.11 -3.67 15.21
CA TYR A 179 24.65 -2.32 15.14
C TYR A 179 26.11 -2.29 14.66
N ILE A 180 26.93 -3.25 15.13
CA ILE A 180 28.33 -3.37 14.69
C ILE A 180 28.40 -3.64 13.19
N MET A 181 27.51 -4.51 12.68
CA MET A 181 27.46 -4.92 11.29
C MET A 181 27.14 -3.78 10.31
N LEU A 182 26.76 -2.60 10.77
CA LEU A 182 26.55 -1.40 9.93
C LEU A 182 27.86 -0.65 9.62
N HIS A 183 28.97 -0.98 10.28
CA HIS A 183 30.23 -0.22 10.22
C HIS A 183 31.37 -1.05 9.61
N LYS A 184 31.71 -0.74 8.35
CA LYS A 184 32.74 -1.45 7.55
C LYS A 184 34.05 -1.68 8.30
N GLU A 185 34.64 -0.61 8.85
CA GLU A 185 35.97 -0.68 9.46
C GLU A 185 35.97 -1.49 10.76
N ILE A 186 34.88 -1.43 11.53
CA ILE A 186 34.73 -2.21 12.77
C ILE A 186 34.58 -3.70 12.42
N VAL A 187 33.76 -4.03 11.42
CA VAL A 187 33.54 -5.41 10.98
C VAL A 187 34.83 -6.02 10.44
N GLU A 188 35.60 -5.27 9.63
CA GLU A 188 36.90 -5.71 9.13
C GLU A 188 37.87 -6.02 10.29
N TYR A 189 37.96 -5.12 11.26
CA TYR A 189 38.88 -5.26 12.40
C TYR A 189 38.56 -6.49 13.27
N PHE A 190 37.28 -6.84 13.43
CA PHE A 190 36.83 -8.00 14.22
C PHE A 190 36.29 -9.16 13.37
N LYS A 191 36.64 -9.23 12.08
CA LYS A 191 36.07 -10.13 11.06
C LYS A 191 35.96 -11.58 11.53
N LYS A 192 37.06 -12.14 12.04
CA LYS A 192 37.14 -13.55 12.46
C LYS A 192 36.13 -13.90 13.55
N TYR A 193 35.99 -13.04 14.57
CA TYR A 193 35.08 -13.29 15.68
C TYR A 193 33.63 -13.06 15.29
N ILE A 194 33.33 -11.95 14.60
CA ILE A 194 31.97 -11.62 14.16
C ILE A 194 31.42 -12.72 13.24
N ARG A 195 32.22 -13.19 12.26
CA ARG A 195 31.85 -14.29 11.38
C ARG A 195 31.44 -15.54 12.17
N LYS A 196 32.30 -15.97 13.11
CA LYS A 196 32.03 -17.15 13.94
C LYS A 196 30.76 -16.96 14.77
N PHE A 197 30.57 -15.79 15.35
CA PHE A 197 29.41 -15.48 16.18
C PHE A 197 28.10 -15.56 15.39
N LEU A 198 28.07 -15.02 14.16
CA LEU A 198 26.85 -14.96 13.35
C LEU A 198 26.32 -16.33 12.93
N LEU A 199 27.18 -17.33 12.67
CA LEU A 199 26.75 -18.68 12.32
C LEU A 199 25.89 -19.35 13.41
N ASP A 200 26.14 -18.99 14.67
CA ASP A 200 25.40 -19.48 15.83
C ASP A 200 24.31 -18.50 16.29
N TYR A 201 24.22 -17.32 15.67
CA TYR A 201 23.33 -16.26 16.11
C TYR A 201 21.89 -16.49 15.62
N GLU A 202 20.94 -16.56 16.56
CA GLU A 202 19.53 -16.83 16.30
C GLU A 202 18.91 -15.87 15.26
N ASN A 203 19.34 -14.61 15.23
CA ASN A 203 18.78 -13.60 14.34
C ASN A 203 19.52 -13.47 12.99
N PHE A 204 20.53 -14.31 12.71
CA PHE A 204 21.35 -14.21 11.50
C PHE A 204 20.52 -14.31 10.21
N ALA A 205 19.54 -15.23 10.18
CA ALA A 205 18.61 -15.37 9.07
C ALA A 205 17.82 -14.08 8.78
N ASN A 206 17.35 -13.39 9.83
CA ASN A 206 16.63 -12.12 9.69
C ASN A 206 17.54 -11.02 9.15
N MET A 207 18.79 -10.93 9.63
CA MET A 207 19.75 -9.96 9.11
C MET A 207 20.05 -10.17 7.62
N LEU A 208 20.20 -11.43 7.19
CA LEU A 208 20.39 -11.78 5.77
C LEU A 208 19.20 -11.32 4.91
N LEU A 209 17.98 -11.54 5.40
CA LEU A 209 16.76 -11.14 4.70
C LEU A 209 16.56 -9.62 4.69
N ASP A 210 16.87 -8.93 5.79
CA ASP A 210 16.83 -7.48 5.86
C ASP A 210 17.86 -6.82 4.94
N HIS A 211 19.07 -7.37 4.83
CA HIS A 211 20.08 -6.92 3.86
C HIS A 211 19.59 -7.06 2.41
N HIS A 212 18.93 -8.18 2.09
CA HIS A 212 18.45 -8.45 0.74
C HIS A 212 17.30 -7.52 0.33
N TYR A 213 16.39 -7.17 1.26
CA TYR A 213 15.16 -6.45 0.93
C TYR A 213 15.15 -4.96 1.28
N LYS A 214 15.84 -4.52 2.33
CA LYS A 214 15.74 -3.14 2.82
C LYS A 214 16.92 -2.26 2.40
N GLU A 215 17.85 -2.79 1.60
CA GLU A 215 19.15 -2.18 1.34
C GLU A 215 19.89 -1.79 2.65
N GLU A 216 19.59 -2.45 3.77
CA GLU A 216 20.32 -2.21 5.02
C GLU A 216 21.78 -2.60 4.80
N CYS A 217 22.70 -1.65 4.93
CA CYS A 217 24.12 -1.82 4.60
C CYS A 217 24.89 -2.67 5.64
N TYR A 218 24.36 -3.83 6.03
CA TYR A 218 25.14 -4.82 6.74
C TYR A 218 26.36 -5.22 5.92
N GLN A 219 27.50 -5.32 6.57
CA GLN A 219 28.78 -5.56 5.91
C GLN A 219 29.03 -7.06 5.67
N PHE A 220 28.05 -7.75 5.07
CA PHE A 220 28.12 -9.18 4.82
C PHE A 220 29.21 -9.57 3.80
N ASP A 221 29.48 -8.69 2.83
CA ASP A 221 30.53 -8.91 1.82
C ASP A 221 31.92 -9.05 2.45
N ILE A 222 32.17 -8.38 3.58
CA ILE A 222 33.43 -8.50 4.32
C ILE A 222 33.59 -9.88 4.92
N LEU A 223 32.49 -10.49 5.38
CA LEU A 223 32.52 -11.74 6.12
C LEU A 223 32.59 -12.98 5.21
N GLU A 224 32.24 -12.86 3.93
CA GLU A 224 32.38 -13.90 2.90
C GLU A 224 31.64 -15.22 3.25
N PHE A 225 30.35 -15.16 3.57
CA PHE A 225 29.52 -16.37 3.80
C PHE A 225 29.22 -17.11 2.50
N THR A 226 29.33 -18.44 2.53
CA THR A 226 28.96 -19.30 1.39
C THR A 226 27.44 -19.37 1.23
N ASP A 227 26.97 -19.72 0.03
CA ASP A 227 25.53 -19.91 -0.21
C ASP A 227 24.98 -21.06 0.65
N GLU A 228 25.77 -22.10 0.91
CA GLU A 228 25.39 -23.20 1.80
C GLU A 228 25.20 -22.73 3.25
N GLU A 229 26.10 -21.91 3.78
CA GLU A 229 25.97 -21.33 5.13
C GLU A 229 24.72 -20.46 5.25
N LYS A 230 24.45 -19.62 4.24
CA LYS A 230 23.23 -18.80 4.18
C LYS A 230 21.97 -19.68 4.14
N ASN A 231 21.93 -20.71 3.28
CA ASN A 231 20.79 -21.63 3.18
C ASN A 231 20.56 -22.39 4.49
N ASN A 232 21.63 -22.82 5.17
CA ASN A 232 21.54 -23.50 6.46
C ASN A 232 20.98 -22.59 7.55
N ALA A 233 21.41 -21.33 7.61
CA ALA A 233 20.87 -20.34 8.55
C ALA A 233 19.37 -20.10 8.32
N ILE A 234 18.95 -19.90 7.06
CA ILE A 234 17.54 -19.73 6.70
C ILE A 234 16.73 -21.00 6.99
N GLY A 235 17.27 -22.17 6.67
CA GLY A 235 16.63 -23.47 6.93
C GLY A 235 16.41 -23.73 8.42
N LYS A 236 17.40 -23.40 9.26
CA LYS A 236 17.28 -23.45 10.72
C LYS A 236 16.19 -22.50 11.21
N TYR A 237 16.18 -21.26 10.70
CA TYR A 237 15.16 -20.27 11.02
C TYR A 237 13.73 -20.71 10.67
N ILE A 238 13.52 -21.34 9.51
CA ILE A 238 12.18 -21.84 9.12
C ILE A 238 11.70 -22.93 10.08
N LYS A 239 12.61 -23.79 10.56
CA LYS A 239 12.31 -24.91 11.47
C LYS A 239 12.12 -24.47 12.91
N GLU A 240 12.79 -23.41 13.33
CA GLU A 240 12.59 -22.83 14.64
C GLU A 240 11.21 -22.15 14.72
N ASP A 241 10.52 -22.32 15.85
CA ASP A 241 9.30 -21.58 16.18
C ASP A 241 9.60 -20.11 16.57
N ASN A 242 10.77 -19.61 16.18
CA ASN A 242 11.21 -18.26 16.47
C ASN A 242 10.54 -17.26 15.52
N TYR A 243 9.96 -16.25 16.14
CA TYR A 243 8.97 -15.36 15.57
C TYR A 243 9.59 -14.34 14.59
N ASN A 244 8.75 -13.89 13.65
CA ASN A 244 8.73 -12.55 13.04
C ASN A 244 9.14 -12.32 11.57
N LEU A 245 9.09 -13.33 10.69
CA LEU A 245 9.11 -13.06 9.25
C LEU A 245 7.95 -13.70 8.48
N ASN A 246 7.50 -12.95 7.48
CA ASN A 246 6.64 -13.41 6.40
C ASN A 246 7.46 -14.45 5.61
N LEU A 247 7.21 -15.74 5.79
CA LEU A 247 7.99 -16.82 5.16
C LEU A 247 7.94 -16.74 3.62
N ARG A 248 6.92 -16.06 3.08
CA ARG A 248 6.88 -15.57 1.71
C ARG A 248 8.13 -14.86 1.23
N LYS A 249 8.75 -14.05 2.08
CA LYS A 249 10.04 -13.40 1.81
C LYS A 249 11.19 -14.37 1.55
N ILE A 250 11.03 -15.67 1.79
CA ILE A 250 12.09 -16.64 1.53
C ILE A 250 11.85 -17.33 0.18
N TYR A 251 10.62 -17.77 -0.07
CA TYR A 251 10.31 -18.52 -1.29
C TYR A 251 10.09 -17.63 -2.53
N ASP A 252 9.84 -16.34 -2.36
CA ASP A 252 9.72 -15.37 -3.46
C ASP A 252 11.05 -14.68 -3.83
N ILE A 253 12.16 -15.04 -3.18
CA ILE A 253 13.50 -14.50 -3.48
C ILE A 253 13.92 -14.84 -4.90
N LYS A 254 14.27 -13.80 -5.64
CA LYS A 254 14.96 -13.90 -6.94
C LYS A 254 16.46 -13.93 -6.70
N ASP A 255 17.18 -14.61 -7.59
CA ASP A 255 18.63 -14.75 -7.49
C ASP A 255 19.32 -13.38 -7.36
N GLY A 256 20.26 -13.28 -6.43
CA GLY A 256 20.96 -12.05 -6.07
C GLY A 256 21.99 -12.31 -4.96
N PHE A 257 22.10 -11.43 -3.98
CA PHE A 257 22.94 -11.63 -2.78
C PHE A 257 22.59 -12.93 -2.02
N LEU A 258 21.30 -13.24 -1.95
CA LEU A 258 20.78 -14.41 -1.27
C LEU A 258 20.31 -15.43 -2.33
N LYS A 259 21.10 -16.46 -2.58
CA LYS A 259 20.72 -17.58 -3.46
C LYS A 259 20.13 -18.69 -2.61
N ILE A 260 18.81 -18.81 -2.62
CA ILE A 260 18.08 -19.81 -1.83
C ILE A 260 17.71 -20.99 -2.70
N SER A 261 18.05 -22.20 -2.26
CA SER A 261 17.74 -23.43 -2.98
C SER A 261 16.23 -23.69 -3.02
N ASP A 262 15.77 -24.38 -4.06
CA ASP A 262 14.35 -24.71 -4.23
C ASP A 262 13.81 -25.55 -3.06
N ASP A 263 14.63 -26.40 -2.45
CA ASP A 263 14.27 -27.17 -1.26
C ASP A 263 13.94 -26.26 -0.05
N ILE A 264 14.73 -25.22 0.18
CA ILE A 264 14.48 -24.24 1.25
C ILE A 264 13.26 -23.38 0.93
N LYS A 265 13.08 -22.98 -0.35
CA LYS A 265 11.86 -22.28 -0.79
C LYS A 265 10.60 -23.13 -0.55
N LEU A 266 10.65 -24.41 -0.92
CA LEU A 266 9.55 -25.34 -0.71
C LEU A 266 9.28 -25.55 0.78
N LEU A 267 10.33 -25.69 1.60
CA LEU A 267 10.21 -25.80 3.05
C LEU A 267 9.51 -24.57 3.65
N ALA A 268 9.93 -23.36 3.27
CA ALA A 268 9.31 -22.11 3.71
C ALA A 268 7.81 -22.07 3.35
N LYS A 269 7.46 -22.41 2.10
CA LYS A 269 6.07 -22.42 1.62
C LYS A 269 5.19 -23.43 2.38
N LYS A 270 5.69 -24.66 2.58
CA LYS A 270 4.96 -25.70 3.32
C LYS A 270 4.78 -25.31 4.80
N THR A 271 5.84 -24.80 5.43
CA THR A 271 5.78 -24.36 6.83
C THR A 271 4.83 -23.18 7.01
N GLU A 272 4.78 -22.23 6.07
CA GLU A 272 3.82 -21.14 6.11
C GLU A 272 2.37 -21.64 6.06
N ASN A 273 2.05 -22.50 5.09
CA ASN A 273 0.71 -23.08 4.96
C ASN A 273 0.30 -23.86 6.22
N TYR A 274 1.19 -24.74 6.72
CA TYR A 274 0.96 -25.48 7.96
C TYR A 274 0.73 -24.54 9.15
N ARG A 275 1.52 -23.47 9.29
CA ARG A 275 1.36 -22.49 10.38
C ARG A 275 0.05 -21.73 10.28
N ILE A 276 -0.33 -21.31 9.07
CA ILE A 276 -1.62 -20.65 8.80
C ILE A 276 -2.75 -21.58 9.25
N GLU A 277 -2.78 -22.83 8.77
CA GLU A 277 -3.83 -23.80 9.11
C GLU A 277 -3.95 -24.00 10.63
N ASN A 278 -2.84 -24.30 11.32
CA ASN A 278 -2.85 -24.57 12.77
C ASN A 278 -3.14 -23.35 13.64
N TYR A 279 -2.72 -22.14 13.23
CA TYR A 279 -2.98 -20.93 14.01
C TYR A 279 -4.47 -20.62 14.06
N PHE A 280 -5.16 -20.79 12.94
CA PHE A 280 -6.61 -20.56 12.84
C PHE A 280 -7.44 -21.62 13.56
N ASP A 281 -6.98 -22.86 13.62
CA ASP A 281 -7.69 -23.93 14.32
C ASP A 281 -7.71 -23.72 15.85
N LYS A 282 -6.83 -22.86 16.39
CA LYS A 282 -6.78 -22.49 17.81
C LYS A 282 -7.71 -21.32 18.20
N ASN A 283 -8.67 -20.92 17.36
CA ASN A 283 -9.56 -19.75 17.56
C ASN A 283 -8.85 -18.40 17.75
N ASN A 284 -7.55 -18.33 17.41
CA ASN A 284 -6.76 -17.11 17.49
C ASN A 284 -6.93 -16.31 16.19
N GLY A 285 -7.65 -15.18 16.28
CA GLY A 285 -7.93 -14.29 15.15
C GLY A 285 -9.40 -13.91 15.02
N GLN A 286 -9.69 -12.97 14.13
CA GLN A 286 -11.07 -12.62 13.75
C GLN A 286 -11.45 -13.44 12.52
N ASN A 287 -12.43 -14.32 12.67
CA ASN A 287 -12.96 -15.10 11.54
C ASN A 287 -13.99 -14.25 10.80
N ILE A 288 -13.79 -14.02 9.51
CA ILE A 288 -14.75 -13.30 8.70
C ILE A 288 -15.56 -14.31 7.88
N LYS A 289 -16.89 -14.26 8.02
CA LYS A 289 -17.81 -15.09 7.25
C LYS A 289 -18.60 -14.20 6.31
N PHE A 290 -18.55 -14.53 5.03
CA PHE A 290 -19.35 -13.86 4.01
C PHE A 290 -20.57 -14.73 3.70
N ILE A 291 -21.73 -14.10 3.73
CA ILE A 291 -23.00 -14.74 3.39
C ILE A 291 -23.63 -13.90 2.29
N ILE A 292 -23.89 -14.53 1.15
CA ILE A 292 -24.72 -13.90 0.12
C ILE A 292 -26.00 -14.71 0.01
N SER A 293 -27.14 -14.04 0.14
CA SER A 293 -28.45 -14.65 -0.03
C SER A 293 -29.28 -13.91 -1.08
N ILE A 294 -30.17 -14.66 -1.72
CA ILE A 294 -31.20 -14.11 -2.59
C ILE A 294 -32.54 -14.33 -1.90
N GLU A 295 -33.26 -13.24 -1.64
CA GLU A 295 -34.49 -13.24 -0.86
C GLU A 295 -35.59 -12.44 -1.59
N ASN A 296 -36.85 -12.76 -1.31
CA ASN A 296 -37.96 -11.92 -1.74
C ASN A 296 -38.03 -10.73 -0.77
N GLN A 297 -37.68 -9.54 -1.24
CA GLN A 297 -37.61 -8.32 -0.44
C GLN A 297 -37.86 -7.07 -1.31
N GLU A 298 -38.38 -6.00 -0.71
CA GLU A 298 -38.66 -4.73 -1.40
C GLU A 298 -37.39 -3.99 -1.82
N LYS A 299 -36.37 -3.96 -0.95
CA LYS A 299 -35.09 -3.32 -1.27
C LYS A 299 -34.24 -4.22 -2.17
N TYR A 300 -33.66 -3.67 -3.22
CA TYR A 300 -32.79 -4.43 -4.12
C TYR A 300 -31.56 -5.04 -3.44
N ILE A 301 -30.98 -4.35 -2.47
CA ILE A 301 -29.79 -4.80 -1.73
C ILE A 301 -29.94 -4.44 -0.25
N ILE A 302 -29.60 -5.38 0.64
CA ILE A 302 -29.47 -5.14 2.07
C ILE A 302 -28.11 -5.68 2.52
N THR A 303 -27.30 -4.84 3.16
CA THR A 303 -26.02 -5.22 3.76
C THR A 303 -26.12 -5.18 5.27
N ASN A 304 -25.74 -6.28 5.92
CA ASN A 304 -25.71 -6.37 7.38
C ASN A 304 -24.35 -6.85 7.86
N THR A 305 -23.95 -6.37 9.03
CA THR A 305 -22.76 -6.86 9.72
C THR A 305 -23.14 -7.24 11.14
N LYS A 306 -22.79 -8.46 11.54
CA LYS A 306 -23.08 -9.01 12.87
C LYS A 306 -21.81 -9.60 13.45
N LYS A 307 -21.68 -9.55 14.77
CA LYS A 307 -20.55 -10.15 15.49
C LYS A 307 -21.06 -11.26 16.40
N GLU A 308 -20.56 -12.47 16.18
CA GLU A 308 -20.87 -13.67 16.97
C GLU A 308 -19.56 -14.21 17.57
N GLY A 309 -19.25 -13.84 18.81
CA GLY A 309 -17.97 -14.19 19.44
C GLY A 309 -16.77 -13.61 18.70
N ASN A 310 -15.87 -14.49 18.20
CA ASN A 310 -14.72 -14.13 17.37
C ASN A 310 -15.05 -14.08 15.86
N LYS A 311 -16.31 -14.31 15.46
CA LYS A 311 -16.76 -14.30 14.06
C LYS A 311 -17.40 -12.96 13.72
N LEU A 312 -16.91 -12.31 12.67
CA LEU A 312 -17.57 -11.21 11.99
C LEU A 312 -18.35 -11.79 10.80
N ILE A 313 -19.66 -11.66 10.82
CA ILE A 313 -20.53 -12.12 9.74
C ILE A 313 -20.93 -10.89 8.92
N MET A 314 -20.61 -10.92 7.63
CA MET A 314 -21.03 -9.93 6.66
C MET A 314 -22.03 -10.57 5.71
N GLU A 315 -23.25 -10.08 5.74
CA GLU A 315 -24.37 -10.57 4.94
C GLU A 315 -24.69 -9.55 3.84
N ILE A 316 -24.77 -10.02 2.60
CA ILE A 316 -25.30 -9.26 1.46
C ILE A 316 -26.55 -10.00 0.98
N LYS A 317 -27.69 -9.33 1.01
CA LYS A 317 -28.97 -9.88 0.55
C LYS A 317 -29.40 -9.17 -0.72
N TYR A 318 -29.58 -9.92 -1.80
CA TYR A 318 -30.11 -9.40 -3.05
C TYR A 318 -31.60 -9.74 -3.20
N SER A 319 -32.36 -8.81 -3.77
CA SER A 319 -33.74 -9.09 -4.17
C SER A 319 -33.77 -10.09 -5.32
N LYS A 320 -34.65 -11.10 -5.21
CA LYS A 320 -34.87 -12.10 -6.26
C LYS A 320 -35.26 -11.48 -7.61
N GLU A 321 -35.92 -10.33 -7.60
CA GLU A 321 -36.33 -9.63 -8.81
C GLU A 321 -35.14 -9.25 -9.72
N LEU A 322 -33.96 -9.02 -9.13
CA LEU A 322 -32.74 -8.71 -9.88
C LEU A 322 -32.29 -9.85 -10.80
N PHE A 323 -32.63 -11.11 -10.47
CA PHE A 323 -32.15 -12.31 -11.16
C PHE A 323 -33.24 -13.02 -11.96
N ASN A 324 -34.34 -12.34 -12.30
CA ASN A 324 -35.27 -12.89 -13.29
C ASN A 324 -34.59 -12.95 -14.67
N LYS A 325 -35.03 -13.88 -15.52
CA LYS A 325 -34.42 -14.13 -16.83
C LYS A 325 -34.29 -12.87 -17.71
N GLU A 326 -35.28 -12.01 -17.69
CA GLU A 326 -35.29 -10.77 -18.48
C GLU A 326 -34.21 -9.78 -18.00
N ASN A 327 -34.12 -9.55 -16.69
CA ASN A 327 -33.12 -8.68 -16.07
C ASN A 327 -31.71 -9.22 -16.26
N LEU A 328 -31.51 -10.54 -16.15
CA LEU A 328 -30.21 -11.18 -16.43
C LEU A 328 -29.71 -10.88 -17.86
N ILE A 329 -30.61 -10.87 -18.85
CA ILE A 329 -30.27 -10.60 -20.26
C ILE A 329 -30.14 -9.08 -20.54
N ASN A 330 -31.08 -8.28 -20.03
CA ASN A 330 -31.20 -6.87 -20.38
C ASN A 330 -30.30 -5.96 -19.55
N ALA A 331 -29.99 -6.33 -18.31
CA ALA A 331 -29.23 -5.54 -17.35
C ALA A 331 -27.82 -6.10 -17.08
N PHE A 332 -27.35 -7.11 -17.82
CA PHE A 332 -26.07 -7.80 -17.60
C PHE A 332 -24.91 -6.86 -17.19
N PRO A 333 -24.45 -5.88 -18.00
CA PRO A 333 -23.35 -4.99 -17.60
C PRO A 333 -23.76 -4.01 -16.49
N LYS A 334 -25.00 -3.54 -16.49
CA LYS A 334 -25.53 -2.58 -15.50
C LYS A 334 -25.53 -3.16 -14.10
N MET A 335 -25.71 -4.47 -13.97
CA MET A 335 -25.66 -5.16 -12.70
C MET A 335 -24.25 -5.14 -12.10
N PHE A 336 -23.20 -5.33 -12.92
CA PHE A 336 -21.82 -5.20 -12.44
C PHE A 336 -21.46 -3.76 -12.05
N ILE A 337 -21.99 -2.77 -12.78
CA ILE A 337 -21.75 -1.35 -12.50
C ILE A 337 -22.49 -0.92 -11.23
N GLY A 338 -23.82 -1.08 -11.17
CA GLY A 338 -24.66 -0.44 -10.15
C GLY A 338 -25.17 -1.34 -9.02
N ILE A 339 -25.13 -2.68 -9.17
CA ILE A 339 -25.55 -3.62 -8.12
C ILE A 339 -24.33 -4.19 -7.41
N PHE A 340 -23.30 -4.59 -8.16
CA PHE A 340 -22.08 -5.17 -7.60
C PHE A 340 -20.96 -4.16 -7.39
N ASN A 341 -21.13 -2.90 -7.84
CA ASN A 341 -20.16 -1.80 -7.67
C ASN A 341 -18.75 -2.14 -8.17
N PHE A 342 -18.63 -2.76 -9.35
CA PHE A 342 -17.32 -3.05 -9.95
C PHE A 342 -16.67 -1.80 -10.53
N ILE A 343 -17.47 -0.79 -10.86
CA ILE A 343 -17.06 0.53 -11.34
C ILE A 343 -17.51 1.56 -10.31
N ASP A 344 -16.64 2.49 -9.95
CA ASP A 344 -16.96 3.58 -9.05
C ASP A 344 -17.65 4.76 -9.77
N ASN A 345 -18.07 5.75 -9.00
CA ASN A 345 -18.73 6.94 -9.53
C ASN A 345 -17.83 7.76 -10.47
N ASN A 346 -16.51 7.57 -10.44
CA ASN A 346 -15.53 8.21 -11.32
C ASN A 346 -15.27 7.38 -12.59
N LEU A 347 -16.08 6.36 -12.86
CA LEU A 347 -15.95 5.44 -14.00
C LEU A 347 -14.63 4.65 -14.00
N LEU A 348 -13.98 4.53 -12.84
CA LEU A 348 -12.80 3.71 -12.61
C LEU A 348 -13.21 2.35 -12.06
N ILE A 349 -12.44 1.30 -12.33
CA ILE A 349 -12.66 -0.01 -11.71
C ILE A 349 -12.42 0.13 -10.20
N ASP A 350 -13.43 -0.15 -9.38
CA ASP A 350 -13.34 0.00 -7.92
C ASP A 350 -12.56 -1.16 -7.26
N LEU A 351 -12.43 -2.28 -7.97
CA LEU A 351 -11.74 -3.49 -7.51
C LEU A 351 -10.20 -3.35 -7.43
N VAL A 352 -9.65 -2.23 -7.91
CA VAL A 352 -8.21 -1.95 -7.80
C VAL A 352 -7.82 -1.67 -6.34
N ASN A 353 -6.54 -1.81 -6.00
CA ASN A 353 -6.05 -1.39 -4.69
C ASN A 353 -5.91 0.13 -4.67
N LYS A 354 -6.58 0.81 -3.71
CA LYS A 354 -6.50 2.26 -3.50
C LYS A 354 -5.74 2.58 -2.21
N LYS A 355 -4.71 3.42 -2.27
CA LYS A 355 -3.89 3.77 -1.08
C LYS A 355 -4.69 4.52 -0.02
N VAL A 356 -5.71 5.27 -0.41
CA VAL A 356 -6.62 5.97 0.50
C VAL A 356 -7.46 5.02 1.36
N GLU A 357 -7.57 3.75 0.99
CA GLU A 357 -8.28 2.71 1.74
C GLU A 357 -7.38 1.96 2.73
N ASN A 358 -6.09 2.33 2.81
CA ASN A 358 -5.17 1.74 3.78
C ASN A 358 -5.56 2.16 5.20
N SER A 359 -5.67 1.18 6.09
CA SER A 359 -5.74 1.46 7.52
C SER A 359 -4.40 1.97 8.06
N GLU A 360 -4.44 2.77 9.13
CA GLU A 360 -3.23 3.24 9.81
C GLU A 360 -2.32 2.09 10.28
N LEU A 361 -2.93 0.97 10.68
CA LEU A 361 -2.20 -0.22 11.11
C LEU A 361 -1.47 -0.88 9.93
N GLU A 362 -2.10 -1.01 8.76
CA GLU A 362 -1.46 -1.56 7.56
C GLU A 362 -0.29 -0.70 7.08
N LEU A 363 -0.38 0.62 7.22
CA LEU A 363 0.73 1.52 6.90
C LEU A 363 1.95 1.27 7.81
N ILE A 364 1.72 0.89 9.08
CA ILE A 364 2.79 0.59 10.05
C ILE A 364 3.34 -0.83 9.84
N PHE A 365 2.51 -1.78 9.42
CA PHE A 365 2.86 -3.21 9.32
C PHE A 365 3.00 -3.71 7.87
N LYS A 366 3.44 -2.84 6.95
CA LYS A 366 3.64 -3.21 5.53
C LYS A 366 4.49 -4.48 5.40
N ASN A 367 3.87 -5.54 4.89
CA ASN A 367 4.49 -6.85 4.64
C ASN A 367 4.83 -7.10 3.16
N ASN A 368 4.59 -6.11 2.29
CA ASN A 368 4.80 -6.24 0.84
C ASN A 368 6.29 -6.28 0.53
N ILE A 369 6.66 -7.13 -0.42
CA ILE A 369 8.01 -7.23 -0.97
C ILE A 369 8.13 -6.28 -2.16
N ASP A 370 9.34 -5.79 -2.43
CA ASP A 370 9.59 -5.00 -3.63
C ASP A 370 9.19 -5.78 -4.89
N GLY A 371 8.38 -5.14 -5.74
CA GLY A 371 7.78 -5.77 -6.91
C GLY A 371 6.47 -6.52 -6.65
N ASP A 372 5.93 -6.51 -5.42
CA ASP A 372 4.55 -6.95 -5.16
C ASP A 372 3.54 -5.95 -5.73
N TYR A 373 2.42 -6.48 -6.25
CA TYR A 373 1.19 -5.71 -6.36
C TYR A 373 0.73 -5.37 -4.95
N LEU A 374 0.61 -4.07 -4.66
CA LEU A 374 0.22 -3.61 -3.34
C LEU A 374 -1.23 -4.02 -3.07
N LYS A 375 -1.45 -4.71 -1.95
CA LYS A 375 -2.78 -5.07 -1.46
C LYS A 375 -2.97 -4.56 -0.05
N ASN A 376 -4.15 -4.05 0.21
CA ASN A 376 -4.67 -3.80 1.55
C ASN A 376 -5.87 -4.71 1.81
N SER A 377 -6.34 -4.72 3.05
CA SER A 377 -7.50 -5.53 3.43
C SER A 377 -8.78 -5.15 2.71
N HIS A 378 -8.93 -3.88 2.32
CA HIS A 378 -10.05 -3.44 1.49
C HIS A 378 -10.00 -4.09 0.10
N PHE A 379 -8.82 -4.20 -0.50
CA PHE A 379 -8.62 -4.92 -1.76
C PHE A 379 -9.00 -6.40 -1.60
N ASP A 380 -8.48 -7.09 -0.57
CA ASP A 380 -8.80 -8.50 -0.36
C ASP A 380 -10.31 -8.71 -0.11
N TYR A 381 -10.95 -7.79 0.62
CA TYR A 381 -12.40 -7.77 0.80
C TYR A 381 -13.14 -7.62 -0.54
N LYS A 382 -12.77 -6.62 -1.37
CA LYS A 382 -13.37 -6.38 -2.68
C LYS A 382 -13.17 -7.57 -3.63
N ASP A 383 -12.00 -8.20 -3.60
CA ASP A 383 -11.70 -9.39 -4.40
C ASP A 383 -12.62 -10.55 -4.02
N ILE A 384 -12.77 -10.84 -2.73
CA ILE A 384 -13.66 -11.90 -2.24
C ILE A 384 -15.12 -11.61 -2.61
N ILE A 385 -15.63 -10.41 -2.28
CA ILE A 385 -17.03 -10.05 -2.54
C ILE A 385 -17.34 -10.10 -4.04
N SER A 386 -16.45 -9.59 -4.90
CA SER A 386 -16.67 -9.63 -6.35
C SER A 386 -16.67 -11.04 -6.92
N LEU A 387 -15.83 -11.96 -6.41
CA LEU A 387 -15.88 -13.37 -6.78
C LEU A 387 -17.16 -14.06 -6.30
N LEU A 388 -17.65 -13.73 -5.09
CA LEU A 388 -18.90 -14.28 -4.57
C LEU A 388 -20.11 -13.77 -5.36
N ASN A 389 -20.17 -12.48 -5.66
CA ASN A 389 -21.21 -11.89 -6.50
C ASN A 389 -21.25 -12.54 -7.89
N LEU A 390 -20.08 -12.75 -8.50
CA LEU A 390 -20.00 -13.43 -9.79
C LEU A 390 -20.44 -14.90 -9.70
N ASN A 391 -20.08 -15.62 -8.63
CA ASN A 391 -20.57 -16.99 -8.41
C ASN A 391 -22.09 -17.07 -8.28
N VAL A 392 -22.68 -16.18 -7.48
CA VAL A 392 -24.13 -16.08 -7.30
C VAL A 392 -24.80 -15.79 -8.64
N PHE A 393 -24.25 -14.86 -9.41
CA PHE A 393 -24.74 -14.55 -10.74
C PHE A 393 -24.67 -15.75 -11.69
N LEU A 394 -23.52 -16.43 -11.79
CA LEU A 394 -23.35 -17.62 -12.64
C LEU A 394 -24.32 -18.75 -12.26
N TYR A 395 -24.57 -18.92 -10.95
CA TYR A 395 -25.55 -19.87 -10.47
C TYR A 395 -26.96 -19.50 -10.92
N GLU A 396 -27.38 -18.23 -10.75
CA GLU A 396 -28.71 -17.79 -11.16
C GLU A 396 -28.91 -17.81 -12.68
N LEU A 397 -27.85 -17.59 -13.48
CA LEU A 397 -27.90 -17.83 -14.93
C LEU A 397 -28.28 -19.27 -15.23
N LYS A 398 -27.57 -20.22 -14.61
CA LYS A 398 -27.81 -21.65 -14.83
C LYS A 398 -29.23 -22.05 -14.43
N GLU A 399 -29.74 -21.55 -13.31
CA GLU A 399 -31.11 -21.81 -12.86
C GLU A 399 -32.17 -21.25 -13.83
N ASN A 400 -31.86 -20.17 -14.56
CA ASN A 400 -32.72 -19.59 -15.59
C ASN A 400 -32.45 -20.18 -16.99
N GLY A 401 -31.65 -21.24 -17.10
CA GLY A 401 -31.30 -21.90 -18.36
C GLY A 401 -30.45 -21.03 -19.29
N LEU A 402 -29.61 -20.16 -18.72
CA LEU A 402 -28.68 -19.28 -19.43
C LEU A 402 -27.23 -19.64 -19.08
N THR A 403 -26.32 -19.24 -19.97
CA THR A 403 -24.86 -19.35 -19.76
C THR A 403 -24.22 -17.97 -19.78
N ILE A 404 -23.03 -17.86 -19.18
CA ILE A 404 -22.27 -16.60 -19.24
C ILE A 404 -21.76 -16.32 -20.65
N GLU A 405 -21.40 -17.37 -21.39
CA GLU A 405 -20.98 -17.31 -22.79
C GLU A 405 -22.10 -16.70 -23.65
N TYR A 406 -23.34 -17.15 -23.49
CA TYR A 406 -24.50 -16.57 -24.17
C TYR A 406 -24.66 -15.08 -23.89
N LEU A 407 -24.62 -14.67 -22.61
CA LEU A 407 -24.77 -13.26 -22.25
C LEU A 407 -23.65 -12.36 -22.78
N ILE A 408 -22.40 -12.84 -22.73
CA ILE A 408 -21.27 -12.11 -23.30
C ILE A 408 -21.44 -11.94 -24.82
N ASN A 409 -21.85 -13.00 -25.53
CA ASN A 409 -22.08 -12.93 -26.97
C ASN A 409 -23.22 -11.96 -27.33
N GLU A 410 -24.35 -12.00 -26.61
CA GLU A 410 -25.44 -11.05 -26.79
C GLU A 410 -25.00 -9.61 -26.49
N TYR A 411 -24.12 -9.43 -25.50
CA TYR A 411 -23.60 -8.12 -25.18
C TYR A 411 -22.64 -7.58 -26.25
N ILE A 412 -21.76 -8.42 -26.79
CA ILE A 412 -20.92 -8.09 -27.95
C ILE A 412 -21.77 -7.65 -29.15
N LYS A 413 -22.88 -8.34 -29.43
CA LYS A 413 -23.81 -7.94 -30.51
C LYS A 413 -24.43 -6.55 -30.29
N LYS A 414 -24.55 -6.11 -29.04
CA LYS A 414 -24.97 -4.73 -28.72
C LYS A 414 -23.82 -3.76 -29.01
N ILE A 415 -22.59 -4.09 -28.62
CA ILE A 415 -21.38 -3.29 -28.89
C ILE A 415 -21.11 -3.17 -30.40
N SER A 416 -21.37 -4.21 -31.19
CA SER A 416 -21.14 -4.18 -32.64
C SER A 416 -22.10 -3.26 -33.41
N LYS A 417 -23.10 -2.67 -32.74
CA LYS A 417 -24.02 -1.68 -33.35
C LYS A 417 -23.43 -0.26 -33.37
N PHE A 418 -22.39 0.00 -32.59
CA PHE A 418 -21.71 1.29 -32.63
C PHE A 418 -20.95 1.44 -33.95
N LYS A 419 -20.97 2.66 -34.50
CA LYS A 419 -20.32 3.00 -35.76
C LYS A 419 -18.83 2.61 -35.76
N GLY A 420 -18.38 1.87 -36.77
CA GLY A 420 -17.00 1.39 -36.92
C GLY A 420 -16.72 0.02 -36.27
N LEU A 421 -17.67 -0.52 -35.48
CA LEU A 421 -17.57 -1.83 -34.84
C LEU A 421 -18.49 -2.88 -35.48
N GLU A 422 -19.06 -2.62 -36.65
CA GLU A 422 -20.01 -3.51 -37.33
C GLU A 422 -19.38 -4.87 -37.68
N LYS A 423 -18.05 -4.87 -37.90
CA LYS A 423 -17.25 -6.06 -38.19
C LYS A 423 -16.71 -6.74 -36.93
N LEU A 424 -17.09 -6.34 -35.71
CA LEU A 424 -16.56 -6.91 -34.49
C LEU A 424 -16.83 -8.42 -34.41
N GLU A 425 -15.77 -9.22 -34.34
CA GLU A 425 -15.83 -10.68 -34.28
C GLU A 425 -15.42 -11.17 -32.89
N PHE A 426 -16.42 -11.58 -32.11
CA PHE A 426 -16.21 -12.26 -30.84
C PHE A 426 -17.36 -13.24 -30.59
N ASN A 427 -17.00 -14.49 -30.30
CA ASN A 427 -17.97 -15.54 -30.02
C ASN A 427 -17.36 -16.58 -29.09
N LEU A 428 -18.04 -16.87 -27.98
CA LEU A 428 -17.75 -17.94 -27.05
C LEU A 428 -18.73 -19.09 -27.29
N LYS A 429 -18.19 -20.31 -27.46
CA LYS A 429 -19.02 -21.51 -27.59
C LYS A 429 -19.28 -22.09 -26.21
N GLU A 430 -20.53 -22.43 -25.94
CA GLU A 430 -20.87 -23.28 -24.81
C GLU A 430 -20.17 -24.64 -24.99
N SER A 431 -19.45 -25.06 -23.95
CA SER A 431 -18.70 -26.31 -24.00
C SER A 431 -18.53 -26.86 -22.59
N ASP A 432 -18.56 -28.19 -22.47
CA ASP A 432 -18.32 -28.92 -21.22
C ASP A 432 -16.85 -29.34 -21.05
N ILE A 433 -15.94 -28.64 -21.73
CA ILE A 433 -14.50 -28.86 -21.63
C ILE A 433 -13.95 -28.44 -20.26
N GLU A 434 -12.72 -28.87 -19.97
CA GLU A 434 -12.06 -28.54 -18.70
C GLU A 434 -11.78 -27.04 -18.55
N TYR A 435 -11.74 -26.56 -17.30
CA TYR A 435 -11.57 -25.14 -17.01
C TYR A 435 -10.29 -24.54 -17.60
N ASN A 436 -9.21 -25.31 -17.71
CA ASN A 436 -7.93 -24.86 -18.28
C ASN A 436 -8.10 -24.51 -19.76
N GLU A 437 -8.81 -25.35 -20.51
CA GLU A 437 -9.12 -25.11 -21.92
C GLU A 437 -10.06 -23.92 -22.07
N LYS A 438 -11.07 -23.79 -21.18
CA LYS A 438 -11.93 -22.59 -21.14
C LYS A 438 -11.13 -21.32 -20.90
N ILE A 439 -10.17 -21.34 -19.98
CA ILE A 439 -9.28 -20.20 -19.70
C ILE A 439 -8.44 -19.86 -20.94
N ASN A 440 -7.84 -20.85 -21.60
CA ASN A 440 -7.03 -20.64 -22.81
C ASN A 440 -7.85 -20.04 -23.96
N ILE A 441 -9.08 -20.50 -24.16
CA ILE A 441 -10.01 -19.93 -25.15
C ILE A 441 -10.36 -18.49 -24.78
N LEU A 442 -10.72 -18.22 -23.52
CA LEU A 442 -11.06 -16.88 -23.05
C LEU A 442 -9.91 -15.89 -23.18
N MET A 443 -8.68 -16.31 -22.82
CA MET A 443 -7.47 -15.50 -23.00
C MET A 443 -7.23 -15.15 -24.46
N SER A 444 -7.30 -16.16 -25.34
CA SER A 444 -7.13 -15.96 -26.78
C SER A 444 -8.18 -15.01 -27.35
N LYS A 445 -9.44 -15.14 -26.90
CA LYS A 445 -10.55 -14.27 -27.31
C LYS A 445 -10.40 -12.84 -26.77
N LEU A 446 -9.93 -12.68 -25.54
CA LEU A 446 -9.62 -11.37 -24.97
C LEU A 446 -8.49 -10.67 -25.76
N ASP A 447 -7.40 -11.37 -26.07
CA ASP A 447 -6.29 -10.80 -26.87
C ASP A 447 -6.76 -10.38 -28.27
N TYR A 448 -7.64 -11.17 -28.91
CA TYR A 448 -8.23 -10.81 -30.19
C TYR A 448 -9.18 -9.61 -30.11
N LEU A 449 -9.97 -9.52 -29.03
CA LEU A 449 -10.83 -8.37 -28.77
C LEU A 449 -10.01 -7.08 -28.58
N ILE A 450 -8.89 -7.15 -27.84
CA ILE A 450 -7.97 -6.03 -27.65
C ILE A 450 -7.40 -5.55 -28.99
N LYS A 451 -6.99 -6.48 -29.87
CA LYS A 451 -6.48 -6.14 -31.22
C LYS A 451 -7.54 -5.46 -32.07
N GLN A 452 -8.76 -5.97 -32.07
CA GLN A 452 -9.90 -5.38 -32.81
C GLN A 452 -10.23 -3.99 -32.28
N TYR A 453 -10.30 -3.80 -30.96
CA TYR A 453 -10.57 -2.51 -30.34
C TYR A 453 -9.50 -1.47 -30.68
N LYS A 454 -8.22 -1.83 -30.54
CA LYS A 454 -7.11 -0.94 -30.90
C LYS A 454 -7.19 -0.52 -32.38
N CYS A 455 -7.44 -1.47 -33.27
CA CYS A 455 -7.59 -1.20 -34.70
C CYS A 455 -8.75 -0.22 -34.96
N PHE A 456 -9.89 -0.44 -34.31
CA PHE A 456 -11.03 0.47 -34.38
C PHE A 456 -10.68 1.89 -33.94
N VAL A 457 -10.02 2.06 -32.78
CA VAL A 457 -9.65 3.40 -32.28
C VAL A 457 -8.66 4.10 -33.23
N GLU A 458 -7.70 3.36 -33.79
CA GLU A 458 -6.64 3.94 -34.65
C GLU A 458 -7.09 4.19 -36.10
N LYS A 459 -8.07 3.43 -36.61
CA LYS A 459 -8.48 3.45 -38.03
C LYS A 459 -9.94 3.85 -38.24
N GLY A 460 -10.71 4.02 -37.17
CA GLY A 460 -12.15 4.27 -37.22
C GLY A 460 -13.00 3.06 -37.62
N SER A 461 -12.38 1.93 -37.97
CA SER A 461 -13.07 0.68 -38.29
C SER A 461 -12.14 -0.54 -38.08
N ILE A 462 -12.72 -1.73 -37.98
CA ILE A 462 -11.95 -2.98 -37.83
C ILE A 462 -11.47 -3.47 -39.20
N ASP A 463 -10.14 -3.60 -39.34
CA ASP A 463 -9.46 -4.20 -40.48
C ASP A 463 -8.77 -5.51 -40.09
N PHE A 464 -9.32 -6.63 -40.55
CA PHE A 464 -8.81 -7.96 -40.24
C PHE A 464 -7.48 -8.29 -40.92
N GLU A 465 -7.20 -7.72 -42.10
CA GLU A 465 -5.91 -7.95 -42.78
C GLU A 465 -4.79 -7.30 -41.98
N LEU A 466 -5.02 -6.07 -41.51
CA LEU A 466 -4.09 -5.37 -40.63
C LEU A 466 -3.85 -6.12 -39.31
N ILE A 467 -4.91 -6.64 -38.69
CA ILE A 467 -4.82 -7.41 -37.44
C ILE A 467 -4.01 -8.70 -37.63
N LYS A 468 -4.18 -9.40 -38.76
CA LYS A 468 -3.44 -10.64 -39.07
C LYS A 468 -1.95 -10.40 -39.29
N ILE A 469 -1.57 -9.28 -39.92
CA ILE A 469 -0.17 -8.90 -40.12
C ILE A 469 0.49 -8.53 -38.78
N SER A 470 -0.28 -7.99 -37.83
CA SER A 470 0.20 -7.65 -36.49
C SER A 470 0.37 -8.88 -35.58
N SER A 471 1.57 -9.47 -35.61
CA SER A 471 1.94 -10.64 -34.81
C SER A 471 2.20 -10.35 -33.32
N LYS A 472 2.43 -9.08 -32.94
CA LYS A 472 2.82 -8.73 -31.56
C LYS A 472 1.60 -8.75 -30.60
N PRO A 473 1.75 -9.32 -29.38
CA PRO A 473 0.77 -9.14 -28.33
C PRO A 473 0.73 -7.67 -27.90
N ILE A 474 -0.46 -7.16 -27.62
CA ILE A 474 -0.66 -5.77 -27.16
C ILE A 474 -0.62 -5.78 -25.64
N LYS A 475 0.21 -4.92 -25.06
CA LYS A 475 0.22 -4.72 -23.61
C LYS A 475 -1.00 -3.91 -23.18
N PHE A 476 -1.51 -4.16 -21.98
CA PHE A 476 -2.67 -3.42 -21.46
C PHE A 476 -2.41 -1.90 -21.38
N GLU A 477 -1.18 -1.47 -21.10
CA GLU A 477 -0.75 -0.06 -21.09
C GLU A 477 -0.82 0.60 -22.48
N GLU A 478 -0.80 -0.20 -23.55
CA GLU A 478 -0.73 0.28 -24.93
C GLU A 478 -2.10 0.47 -25.58
N ILE A 479 -3.18 -0.01 -24.94
CA ILE A 479 -4.54 0.04 -25.50
C ILE A 479 -5.01 1.50 -25.56
N PRO A 480 -5.20 2.07 -26.76
CA PRO A 480 -5.59 3.46 -26.91
C PRO A 480 -7.03 3.68 -26.46
N SER A 481 -7.37 4.94 -26.16
CA SER A 481 -8.75 5.37 -25.97
C SER A 481 -9.22 6.18 -27.18
N ILE A 482 -10.49 6.06 -27.55
CA ILE A 482 -11.17 6.95 -28.50
C ILE A 482 -11.47 8.33 -27.86
N LEU A 483 -11.46 8.42 -26.53
CA LEU A 483 -11.70 9.65 -25.79
C LEU A 483 -10.37 10.34 -25.51
N GLU A 484 -10.13 11.48 -26.16
CA GLU A 484 -8.96 12.31 -25.84
C GLU A 484 -8.98 12.78 -24.39
N ASN A 485 -7.80 12.81 -23.75
CA ASN A 485 -7.62 13.22 -22.36
C ASN A 485 -8.54 12.47 -21.37
N LYS A 486 -8.84 11.19 -21.66
CA LYS A 486 -9.77 10.37 -20.86
C LYS A 486 -9.48 10.44 -19.36
N TYR A 487 -8.21 10.28 -18.98
CA TYR A 487 -7.79 10.34 -17.60
C TYR A 487 -6.85 11.52 -17.35
N PHE A 488 -6.95 12.11 -16.16
CA PHE A 488 -5.91 12.97 -15.62
C PHE A 488 -5.31 12.35 -14.38
N TYR A 489 -3.99 12.51 -14.26
CA TYR A 489 -3.20 12.01 -13.14
C TYR A 489 -2.54 13.16 -12.40
N GLU A 490 -2.48 13.07 -11.08
CA GLU A 490 -1.73 14.03 -10.27
C GLU A 490 -0.21 13.93 -10.50
N LYS A 491 0.48 15.09 -10.47
CA LYS A 491 1.95 15.17 -10.50
C LYS A 491 2.60 15.24 -9.10
N GLY A 492 1.80 15.32 -8.04
CA GLY A 492 2.27 15.51 -6.67
C GLY A 492 2.47 16.98 -6.30
N GLY A 493 3.32 17.27 -5.31
CA GLY A 493 3.68 18.64 -4.93
C GLY A 493 2.52 19.43 -4.30
N LYS A 494 2.13 20.57 -4.89
CA LYS A 494 1.04 21.40 -4.36
C LYS A 494 -0.28 20.64 -4.26
N LEU A 495 -0.62 19.85 -5.29
CA LEU A 495 -1.88 19.11 -5.33
C LEU A 495 -1.93 18.06 -4.22
N GLU A 496 -0.85 17.30 -4.02
CA GLU A 496 -0.75 16.32 -2.94
C GLU A 496 -0.82 16.98 -1.56
N LYS A 497 -0.17 18.14 -1.38
CA LYS A 497 -0.26 18.93 -0.14
C LYS A 497 -1.71 19.33 0.15
N LEU A 498 -2.41 19.93 -0.81
CA LEU A 498 -3.81 20.34 -0.64
C LEU A 498 -4.71 19.13 -0.38
N LYS A 499 -4.53 18.04 -1.14
CA LYS A 499 -5.24 16.77 -0.95
C LYS A 499 -5.11 16.25 0.48
N ASN A 500 -3.88 16.21 1.00
CA ASN A 500 -3.62 15.76 2.36
C ASN A 500 -4.27 16.68 3.40
N ILE A 501 -4.13 18.01 3.25
CA ILE A 501 -4.69 18.98 4.20
C ILE A 501 -6.22 18.96 4.20
N PHE A 502 -6.86 18.97 3.03
CA PHE A 502 -8.31 19.09 2.92
C PHE A 502 -9.07 17.80 3.23
N PHE A 503 -8.52 16.62 2.89
CA PHE A 503 -9.27 15.36 2.90
C PHE A 503 -8.66 14.25 3.76
N LYS A 504 -7.36 14.32 4.08
CA LYS A 504 -6.67 13.25 4.83
C LYS A 504 -6.43 13.61 6.30
N THR A 505 -6.05 14.85 6.57
CA THR A 505 -5.72 15.31 7.92
C THR A 505 -6.98 15.72 8.67
N ASN A 506 -7.17 15.16 9.87
CA ASN A 506 -8.20 15.62 10.78
C ASN A 506 -7.75 16.87 11.53
N PHE A 507 -8.63 17.86 11.61
CA PHE A 507 -8.46 19.08 12.38
C PHE A 507 -9.30 19.01 13.65
N PHE A 508 -8.80 19.57 14.75
CA PHE A 508 -9.45 19.61 16.05
C PHE A 508 -10.13 20.96 16.29
N ILE A 509 -11.40 20.93 16.69
CA ILE A 509 -12.13 22.15 17.05
C ILE A 509 -12.25 22.27 18.56
N LYS A 510 -11.65 23.33 19.12
CA LYS A 510 -11.67 23.63 20.57
C LYS A 510 -13.07 23.71 21.17
N THR A 511 -14.02 24.23 20.41
CA THR A 511 -15.36 24.58 20.91
C THR A 511 -16.35 23.41 20.91
N GLY A 512 -15.91 22.18 20.66
CA GLY A 512 -16.81 21.01 20.68
C GLY A 512 -16.15 19.64 20.85
N SER A 513 -14.81 19.57 20.97
CA SER A 513 -14.07 18.29 21.02
C SER A 513 -14.33 17.38 19.82
N GLU A 514 -14.65 17.98 18.67
CA GLU A 514 -14.92 17.27 17.42
C GLU A 514 -13.70 17.30 16.50
N THR A 515 -13.54 16.23 15.72
CA THR A 515 -12.47 16.08 14.72
C THR A 515 -13.03 15.61 13.40
N ASP A 516 -12.72 16.31 12.32
CA ASP A 516 -13.03 15.91 10.94
C ASP A 516 -12.01 16.55 9.98
N ASN A 517 -12.05 16.19 8.70
CA ASN A 517 -11.22 16.81 7.67
C ASN A 517 -11.63 18.27 7.41
N LEU A 518 -10.66 19.08 6.96
CA LEU A 518 -10.87 20.51 6.79
C LEU A 518 -12.00 20.86 5.81
N PHE A 519 -12.17 20.08 4.73
CA PHE A 519 -13.24 20.30 3.76
C PHE A 519 -14.62 20.17 4.40
N ASN A 520 -14.86 19.07 5.14
CA ASN A 520 -16.12 18.83 5.83
C ASN A 520 -16.39 19.89 6.90
N LEU A 521 -15.37 20.25 7.68
CA LEU A 521 -15.49 21.26 8.73
C LEU A 521 -15.91 22.63 8.17
N LEU A 522 -15.25 23.09 7.11
CA LEU A 522 -15.56 24.38 6.49
C LEU A 522 -16.86 24.37 5.67
N SER A 523 -17.31 23.20 5.20
CA SER A 523 -18.56 23.06 4.44
C SER A 523 -19.78 22.94 5.34
N SER A 524 -19.63 22.41 6.55
CA SER A 524 -20.75 22.17 7.48
C SER A 524 -20.90 23.24 8.56
N LYS A 525 -19.86 24.01 8.86
CA LYS A 525 -19.84 24.94 10.01
C LYS A 525 -19.22 26.30 9.67
N ASN A 526 -19.67 27.31 10.41
CA ASN A 526 -19.07 28.65 10.38
C ASN A 526 -17.94 28.73 11.41
N LEU A 527 -16.70 28.55 10.97
CA LEU A 527 -15.51 28.49 11.84
C LEU A 527 -14.64 29.74 11.70
N ARG A 528 -14.14 30.25 12.82
CA ARG A 528 -13.17 31.34 12.91
C ARG A 528 -11.78 30.76 13.21
N ILE A 529 -10.73 31.53 12.92
CA ILE A 529 -9.34 31.06 13.16
C ILE A 529 -9.06 30.68 14.62
N ASN A 530 -9.74 31.35 15.57
CA ASN A 530 -9.58 31.08 16.99
C ASN A 530 -10.23 29.78 17.46
N ASN A 531 -11.07 29.15 16.64
CA ASN A 531 -11.64 27.83 16.94
C ASN A 531 -10.60 26.70 16.85
N PHE A 532 -9.46 26.95 16.18
CA PHE A 532 -8.41 25.97 15.94
C PHE A 532 -7.24 26.11 16.93
N ASP A 533 -6.44 25.05 17.05
CA ASP A 533 -5.20 25.06 17.82
C ASP A 533 -4.08 25.85 17.15
N ASN A 534 -3.09 26.31 17.93
CA ASN A 534 -2.07 27.24 17.42
C ASN A 534 -1.35 26.70 16.17
N TYR A 535 -1.10 25.39 16.11
CA TYR A 535 -0.47 24.76 14.95
C TYR A 535 -1.38 24.73 13.71
N GLU A 536 -2.68 24.54 13.89
CA GLU A 536 -3.67 24.50 12.80
C GLU A 536 -3.91 25.89 12.24
N LYS A 537 -3.81 26.92 13.08
CA LYS A 537 -3.87 28.32 12.65
C LYS A 537 -2.78 28.63 11.64
N ASP A 538 -1.56 28.11 11.82
CA ASP A 538 -0.46 28.34 10.88
C ASP A 538 -0.75 27.73 9.51
N ILE A 539 -1.30 26.51 9.47
CA ILE A 539 -1.74 25.84 8.24
C ILE A 539 -2.86 26.65 7.55
N ILE A 540 -3.85 27.09 8.31
CA ILE A 540 -4.97 27.88 7.78
C ILE A 540 -4.47 29.23 7.26
N ASN A 541 -3.59 29.91 7.97
CA ASN A 541 -2.97 31.17 7.55
C ASN A 541 -2.17 30.99 6.26
N GLN A 542 -1.44 29.88 6.15
CA GLN A 542 -0.73 29.53 4.93
C GLN A 542 -1.71 29.38 3.75
N LEU A 543 -2.80 28.63 3.91
CA LEU A 543 -3.82 28.48 2.86
C LEU A 543 -4.49 29.81 2.48
N ILE A 544 -4.68 30.73 3.44
CA ILE A 544 -5.18 32.08 3.16
C ILE A 544 -4.16 32.86 2.34
N SER A 545 -2.87 32.78 2.68
CA SER A 545 -1.79 33.44 1.92
C SER A 545 -1.63 32.90 0.50
N GLU A 546 -1.84 31.58 0.32
CA GLU A 546 -1.81 30.88 -0.97
C GLU A 546 -3.12 31.08 -1.78
N LYS A 547 -4.10 31.80 -1.22
CA LYS A 547 -5.43 32.12 -1.80
C LYS A 547 -6.34 30.91 -2.00
N ASP A 548 -6.08 29.79 -1.33
CA ASP A 548 -6.94 28.62 -1.32
C ASP A 548 -8.12 28.81 -0.32
N LEU A 549 -7.91 29.60 0.74
CA LEU A 549 -8.92 30.04 1.69
C LEU A 549 -9.00 31.57 1.76
N TYR A 550 -10.09 32.11 2.32
CA TYR A 550 -10.20 33.52 2.68
C TYR A 550 -11.04 33.71 3.95
N ILE A 551 -10.95 34.90 4.56
CA ILE A 551 -11.80 35.31 5.69
C ILE A 551 -12.90 36.21 5.13
N ASP A 552 -14.16 35.88 5.42
CA ASP A 552 -15.32 36.68 5.01
C ASP A 552 -15.55 37.88 5.94
N LYS A 553 -16.58 38.68 5.63
CA LYS A 553 -16.91 39.91 6.39
C LYS A 553 -17.29 39.66 7.84
N ASP A 554 -17.77 38.44 8.16
CA ASP A 554 -18.22 38.04 9.50
C ASP A 554 -17.12 37.31 10.28
N ASN A 555 -15.88 37.36 9.78
CA ASN A 555 -14.68 36.70 10.27
C ASN A 555 -14.70 35.17 10.21
N PHE A 556 -15.51 34.57 9.33
CA PHE A 556 -15.49 33.13 9.10
C PHE A 556 -14.52 32.75 7.97
N ILE A 557 -13.90 31.58 8.13
CA ILE A 557 -13.00 31.00 7.13
C ILE A 557 -13.85 30.34 6.05
N ARG A 558 -13.56 30.65 4.79
CA ARG A 558 -14.28 30.16 3.61
C ARG A 558 -13.33 29.60 2.57
N ILE A 559 -13.80 28.58 1.84
CA ILE A 559 -13.10 28.04 0.67
C ILE A 559 -13.25 29.03 -0.49
N LYS A 560 -12.13 29.36 -1.14
CA LYS A 560 -12.13 30.35 -2.22
C LYS A 560 -12.81 29.83 -3.49
N ASP A 561 -12.51 28.58 -3.85
CA ASP A 561 -12.98 27.93 -5.07
C ASP A 561 -13.43 26.49 -4.75
N TYR A 562 -14.75 26.33 -4.53
CA TYR A 562 -15.33 25.04 -4.16
C TYR A 562 -15.23 24.00 -5.29
N ILE A 563 -15.24 24.42 -6.56
CA ILE A 563 -15.13 23.50 -7.69
C ILE A 563 -13.70 22.96 -7.74
N TYR A 564 -12.70 23.83 -7.62
CA TYR A 564 -11.30 23.42 -7.55
C TYR A 564 -11.05 22.44 -6.40
N ILE A 565 -11.45 22.79 -5.17
CA ILE A 565 -11.27 21.88 -4.02
C ILE A 565 -12.09 20.59 -4.17
N GLY A 566 -13.29 20.66 -4.75
CA GLY A 566 -14.10 19.48 -5.07
C GLY A 566 -13.37 18.51 -6.02
N ILE A 567 -12.73 19.02 -7.08
CA ILE A 567 -11.91 18.22 -8.00
C ILE A 567 -10.72 17.59 -7.27
N ILE A 568 -10.06 18.31 -6.35
CA ILE A 568 -9.01 17.73 -5.49
C ILE A 568 -9.56 16.56 -4.65
N GLY A 569 -10.78 16.68 -4.16
CA GLY A 569 -11.49 15.61 -3.45
C GLY A 569 -11.74 14.38 -4.33
N GLU A 570 -12.04 14.57 -5.61
CA GLU A 570 -12.18 13.46 -6.55
C GLU A 570 -10.84 12.80 -6.88
N PHE A 571 -9.75 13.57 -7.02
CA PHE A 571 -8.40 13.01 -7.08
C PHE A 571 -8.06 12.22 -5.81
N PHE A 572 -8.50 12.65 -4.63
CA PHE A 572 -8.33 11.87 -3.39
C PHE A 572 -9.04 10.52 -3.46
N LYS A 573 -10.32 10.51 -3.79
CA LYS A 573 -11.12 9.27 -3.87
C LYS A 573 -10.61 8.31 -4.96
N GLY A 574 -10.17 8.85 -6.10
CA GLY A 574 -9.61 8.09 -7.23
C GLY A 574 -8.13 7.72 -7.08
N ASP A 575 -7.53 7.93 -5.89
CA ASP A 575 -6.11 7.68 -5.61
C ASP A 575 -5.13 8.34 -6.61
N GLY A 576 -5.41 9.60 -6.94
CA GLY A 576 -4.63 10.42 -7.85
C GLY A 576 -5.10 10.39 -9.31
N ILE A 577 -6.25 9.80 -9.60
CA ILE A 577 -6.80 9.63 -10.96
C ILE A 577 -8.23 10.15 -11.02
N ILE A 578 -8.59 10.85 -12.11
CA ILE A 578 -9.98 11.19 -12.43
C ILE A 578 -10.30 10.89 -13.90
N SER A 579 -11.57 10.60 -14.20
CA SER A 579 -12.10 10.48 -15.56
C SER A 579 -12.63 11.84 -16.04
N TYR A 580 -11.98 12.43 -17.03
CA TYR A 580 -12.22 13.81 -17.49
C TYR A 580 -13.63 14.04 -18.04
N HIS A 581 -14.15 13.08 -18.81
CA HIS A 581 -15.42 13.23 -19.51
C HIS A 581 -16.66 13.11 -18.62
N LEU A 582 -16.47 12.83 -17.32
CA LEU A 582 -17.56 12.86 -16.34
C LEU A 582 -17.94 14.28 -15.92
N TYR A 583 -17.02 15.24 -16.09
CA TYR A 583 -17.20 16.59 -15.59
C TYR A 583 -17.94 17.47 -16.59
N ASN A 584 -18.76 18.40 -16.07
CA ASN A 584 -19.32 19.46 -16.88
C ASN A 584 -18.25 20.47 -17.32
N GLU A 585 -18.61 21.43 -18.17
CA GLU A 585 -17.65 22.40 -18.73
C GLU A 585 -16.92 23.22 -17.67
N LEU A 586 -17.55 23.56 -16.54
CA LEU A 586 -16.87 24.25 -15.43
C LEU A 586 -15.77 23.38 -14.81
N GLY A 587 -16.07 22.10 -14.55
CA GLY A 587 -15.11 21.15 -14.00
C GLY A 587 -13.98 20.85 -15.00
N LYS A 588 -14.32 20.64 -16.27
CA LYS A 588 -13.34 20.42 -17.36
C LYS A 588 -12.37 21.59 -17.49
N ASN A 589 -12.88 22.83 -17.53
CA ASN A 589 -12.03 24.02 -17.59
C ASN A 589 -11.08 24.09 -16.39
N LYS A 590 -11.55 23.71 -15.19
CA LYS A 590 -10.66 23.65 -14.02
C LYS A 590 -9.58 22.60 -14.12
N ILE A 591 -9.88 21.42 -14.66
CA ILE A 591 -8.89 20.36 -14.88
C ILE A 591 -7.85 20.81 -15.91
N ILE A 592 -8.27 21.48 -16.98
CA ILE A 592 -7.37 22.07 -17.97
C ILE A 592 -6.49 23.14 -17.33
N ASP A 593 -7.06 24.05 -16.52
CA ASP A 593 -6.28 25.04 -15.77
C ASP A 593 -5.25 24.37 -14.86
N MET A 594 -5.63 23.29 -14.17
CA MET A 594 -4.70 22.50 -13.35
C MET A 594 -3.59 21.89 -14.19
N SER A 595 -3.88 21.44 -15.41
CA SER A 595 -2.87 20.88 -16.31
C SER A 595 -1.92 21.95 -16.83
N ASN A 596 -2.43 23.12 -17.21
CA ASN A 596 -1.65 24.28 -17.63
C ASN A 596 -0.72 24.79 -16.52
N ASN A 597 -1.12 24.61 -15.25
CA ASN A 597 -0.32 24.94 -14.07
C ASN A 597 0.57 23.78 -13.57
N ASP A 598 0.77 22.74 -14.38
CA ASP A 598 1.63 21.59 -14.08
C ASP A 598 1.24 20.79 -12.82
N LEU A 599 -0.02 20.83 -12.42
CA LEU A 599 -0.53 20.07 -11.26
C LEU A 599 -0.95 18.64 -11.65
N VAL A 600 -1.40 18.47 -12.90
CA VAL A 600 -1.92 17.21 -13.44
C VAL A 600 -1.45 17.01 -14.89
N TYR A 601 -1.46 15.77 -15.37
CA TYR A 601 -1.24 15.46 -16.79
C TYR A 601 -2.32 14.55 -17.37
N PRO A 602 -2.70 14.75 -18.64
CA PRO A 602 -3.67 13.90 -19.32
C PRO A 602 -3.03 12.60 -19.83
N GLU A 603 -3.87 11.58 -20.03
CA GLU A 603 -3.53 10.36 -20.76
C GLU A 603 -4.74 9.83 -21.55
N THR A 604 -4.48 9.38 -22.78
CA THR A 604 -5.48 8.87 -23.72
C THR A 604 -5.32 7.34 -23.88
N LYS A 605 -5.69 6.60 -22.83
CA LYS A 605 -5.63 5.12 -22.78
C LYS A 605 -6.95 4.55 -22.27
N LEU A 606 -7.34 3.36 -22.74
CA LEU A 606 -8.60 2.73 -22.35
C LEU A 606 -8.67 2.48 -20.83
N LEU A 607 -7.58 1.93 -20.30
CA LEU A 607 -7.41 1.60 -18.89
C LEU A 607 -6.48 2.61 -18.22
N SER A 608 -6.80 3.00 -16.99
CA SER A 608 -5.90 3.79 -16.16
C SER A 608 -4.72 2.94 -15.66
N LYS A 609 -3.65 3.58 -15.16
CA LYS A 609 -2.46 2.86 -14.67
C LYS A 609 -2.78 1.82 -13.60
N SER A 610 -3.63 2.14 -12.61
CA SER A 610 -4.03 1.20 -11.56
C SER A 610 -4.87 0.04 -12.11
N GLU A 611 -5.74 0.31 -13.09
CA GLU A 611 -6.50 -0.73 -13.80
C GLU A 611 -5.58 -1.68 -14.58
N VAL A 612 -4.56 -1.15 -15.25
CA VAL A 612 -3.57 -1.96 -15.95
C VAL A 612 -2.76 -2.82 -14.99
N GLU A 613 -2.35 -2.28 -13.84
CA GLU A 613 -1.69 -3.05 -12.78
C GLU A 613 -2.60 -4.17 -12.25
N TYR A 614 -3.88 -3.88 -12.01
CA TYR A 614 -4.86 -4.88 -11.59
C TYR A 614 -5.00 -6.02 -12.62
N PHE A 615 -5.13 -5.70 -13.91
CA PHE A 615 -5.22 -6.72 -14.98
C PHE A 615 -3.95 -7.58 -15.04
N ASN A 616 -2.79 -6.93 -14.96
CA ASN A 616 -1.51 -7.63 -14.95
C ASN A 616 -1.35 -8.51 -13.71
N TYR A 617 -1.81 -8.09 -12.52
CA TYR A 617 -1.74 -8.90 -11.29
C TYR A 617 -2.46 -10.25 -11.43
N TYR A 618 -3.60 -10.30 -12.11
CA TYR A 618 -4.30 -11.57 -12.36
C TYR A 618 -3.70 -12.35 -13.53
N LEU A 619 -3.43 -11.68 -14.66
CA LEU A 619 -3.18 -12.38 -15.92
C LEU A 619 -1.71 -12.61 -16.24
N ASN A 620 -0.80 -11.69 -15.88
CA ASN A 620 0.57 -11.66 -16.38
C ASN A 620 1.62 -11.70 -15.26
N LYS A 621 2.82 -12.19 -15.58
CA LYS A 621 3.99 -12.17 -14.68
C LYS A 621 4.64 -10.78 -14.52
N LYS A 622 3.87 -9.78 -14.06
CA LYS A 622 4.38 -8.42 -13.78
C LYS A 622 4.84 -8.26 -12.32
N PHE A 623 4.14 -8.90 -11.39
CA PHE A 623 4.37 -8.77 -9.95
C PHE A 623 4.90 -10.06 -9.35
N VAL A 624 5.66 -9.94 -8.26
CA VAL A 624 6.19 -11.09 -7.50
C VAL A 624 5.04 -11.93 -6.94
N ASN A 625 4.02 -11.28 -6.36
CA ASN A 625 2.77 -11.91 -5.91
C ASN A 625 1.70 -12.11 -6.98
N GLY A 626 2.02 -11.89 -8.27
CA GLY A 626 1.05 -12.02 -9.36
C GLY A 626 0.58 -13.46 -9.52
N LEU A 627 -0.69 -13.65 -9.90
CA LEU A 627 -1.27 -14.99 -10.10
C LEU A 627 -0.80 -15.65 -11.40
N ASP A 628 -0.37 -14.85 -12.37
CA ASP A 628 0.22 -15.29 -13.63
C ASP A 628 -0.62 -16.37 -14.35
N ILE A 629 -1.95 -16.19 -14.35
CA ILE A 629 -2.92 -17.19 -14.83
C ILE A 629 -2.63 -17.58 -16.29
N ARG A 630 -2.15 -16.64 -17.11
CA ARG A 630 -1.79 -16.89 -18.51
C ARG A 630 -0.68 -17.93 -18.64
N ASN A 631 0.44 -17.75 -17.93
CA ASN A 631 1.58 -18.66 -18.03
C ASN A 631 1.30 -19.99 -17.32
N LYS A 632 0.54 -19.98 -16.21
CA LYS A 632 0.15 -21.20 -15.49
C LYS A 632 -0.57 -22.20 -16.40
N ASN A 633 -1.46 -21.71 -17.26
CA ASN A 633 -2.24 -22.54 -18.17
C ASN A 633 -1.50 -22.93 -19.47
N ILE A 634 -0.56 -22.10 -19.93
CA ILE A 634 0.24 -22.37 -21.15
C ILE A 634 1.33 -23.42 -20.89
N HIS A 635 1.97 -23.40 -19.71
CA HIS A 635 3.12 -24.26 -19.40
C HIS A 635 2.75 -25.60 -18.74
N GLY A 636 1.47 -25.99 -18.77
CA GLY A 636 1.05 -27.34 -18.35
C GLY A 636 1.16 -27.61 -16.85
N ASN A 637 1.22 -26.57 -16.00
CA ASN A 637 1.10 -26.76 -14.56
C ASN A 637 -0.33 -27.23 -14.26
N LEU A 638 -0.49 -28.54 -14.09
CA LEU A 638 -1.76 -29.13 -13.71
C LEU A 638 -2.22 -28.53 -12.39
N TYR A 639 -3.43 -27.99 -12.38
CA TYR A 639 -4.10 -27.60 -11.14
C TYR A 639 -4.14 -28.79 -10.20
N GLU A 640 -3.80 -28.58 -8.93
CA GLU A 640 -3.83 -29.65 -7.92
C GLU A 640 -5.28 -30.12 -7.66
N SER A 641 -6.28 -29.29 -8.00
CA SER A 641 -7.70 -29.64 -7.92
C SER A 641 -8.58 -28.95 -8.97
N LYS A 642 -9.71 -29.57 -9.33
CA LYS A 642 -10.75 -28.95 -10.19
C LYS A 642 -11.29 -27.63 -9.62
N LYS A 643 -11.28 -27.46 -8.30
CA LYS A 643 -11.71 -26.21 -7.63
C LYS A 643 -10.78 -25.05 -7.97
N GLU A 644 -9.48 -25.30 -7.99
CA GLU A 644 -8.49 -24.27 -8.29
C GLU A 644 -8.64 -23.74 -9.72
N GLY A 645 -8.83 -24.64 -10.69
CA GLY A 645 -9.13 -24.26 -12.09
C GLY A 645 -10.43 -23.47 -12.24
N TYR A 646 -11.48 -23.82 -11.49
CA TYR A 646 -12.74 -23.06 -11.48
C TYR A 646 -12.56 -21.62 -10.96
N TYR A 647 -11.81 -21.42 -9.88
CA TYR A 647 -11.57 -20.07 -9.35
C TYR A 647 -10.78 -19.19 -10.31
N ASP A 648 -9.78 -19.75 -11.01
CA ASP A 648 -9.05 -19.00 -12.02
C ASP A 648 -9.92 -18.68 -13.23
N TYR A 649 -10.79 -19.61 -13.66
CA TYR A 649 -11.79 -19.34 -14.70
C TYR A 649 -12.71 -18.17 -14.33
N ILE A 650 -13.22 -18.12 -13.09
CA ILE A 650 -14.06 -17.01 -12.62
C ILE A 650 -13.30 -15.68 -12.63
N LYS A 651 -12.05 -15.66 -12.17
CA LYS A 651 -11.21 -14.46 -12.21
C LYS A 651 -11.05 -13.96 -13.64
N VAL A 652 -10.83 -14.86 -14.59
CA VAL A 652 -10.72 -14.54 -16.02
C VAL A 652 -12.03 -13.98 -16.58
N ILE A 653 -13.17 -14.59 -16.27
CA ILE A 653 -14.50 -14.07 -16.65
C ILE A 653 -14.69 -12.65 -16.08
N ARG A 654 -14.34 -12.41 -14.82
CA ARG A 654 -14.42 -11.08 -14.21
C ARG A 654 -13.57 -10.06 -14.98
N ILE A 655 -12.32 -10.40 -15.33
CA ILE A 655 -11.45 -9.52 -16.12
C ILE A 655 -12.07 -9.20 -17.49
N LEU A 656 -12.62 -10.20 -18.18
CA LEU A 656 -13.30 -10.00 -19.47
C LEU A 656 -14.51 -9.07 -19.33
N ILE A 657 -15.35 -9.27 -18.31
CA ILE A 657 -16.52 -8.42 -18.03
C ILE A 657 -16.08 -6.96 -17.78
N LEU A 658 -15.07 -6.76 -16.94
CA LEU A 658 -14.53 -5.41 -16.67
C LEU A 658 -14.02 -4.76 -17.96
N PHE A 659 -13.29 -5.50 -18.79
CA PHE A 659 -12.79 -4.98 -20.07
C PHE A 659 -13.93 -4.55 -21.00
N LEU A 660 -14.98 -5.38 -21.13
CA LEU A 660 -16.16 -5.06 -21.94
C LEU A 660 -16.93 -3.84 -21.40
N ILE A 661 -17.04 -3.70 -20.08
CA ILE A 661 -17.65 -2.52 -19.45
C ILE A 661 -16.84 -1.25 -19.78
N LYS A 662 -15.50 -1.32 -19.74
CA LYS A 662 -14.65 -0.15 -20.07
C LYS A 662 -14.79 0.28 -21.53
N ILE A 663 -14.93 -0.67 -22.46
CA ILE A 663 -15.23 -0.37 -23.87
C ILE A 663 -16.62 0.28 -23.99
N ASP A 664 -17.65 -0.31 -23.39
CA ASP A 664 -19.03 0.19 -23.52
C ASP A 664 -19.20 1.60 -22.93
N ILE A 665 -18.65 1.87 -21.75
CA ILE A 665 -18.66 3.21 -21.14
C ILE A 665 -18.04 4.24 -22.10
N GLU A 666 -16.90 3.88 -22.69
CA GLU A 666 -16.16 4.77 -23.60
C GLU A 666 -16.94 5.06 -24.89
N LEU A 667 -17.56 4.03 -25.49
CA LEU A 667 -18.39 4.18 -26.69
C LEU A 667 -19.61 5.06 -26.45
N ARG A 668 -20.29 4.90 -25.30
CA ARG A 668 -21.46 5.72 -24.94
C ARG A 668 -21.10 7.18 -24.76
N ILE A 669 -20.02 7.48 -24.04
CA ILE A 669 -19.55 8.86 -23.86
C ILE A 669 -19.20 9.48 -25.22
N ASN A 670 -18.51 8.73 -26.09
CA ASN A 670 -18.16 9.22 -27.42
C ASN A 670 -19.41 9.50 -28.28
N GLU A 671 -20.44 8.66 -28.22
CA GLU A 671 -21.71 8.90 -28.90
C GLU A 671 -22.40 10.18 -28.40
N GLU A 672 -22.46 10.40 -27.08
CA GLU A 672 -23.02 11.61 -26.48
C GLU A 672 -22.25 12.89 -26.88
N LEU A 673 -20.92 12.82 -26.95
CA LEU A 673 -20.09 13.94 -27.43
C LEU A 673 -20.32 14.25 -28.92
N ASN A 674 -20.56 13.23 -29.75
CA ASN A 674 -20.84 13.42 -31.17
C ASN A 674 -22.27 13.93 -31.44
N LEU A 675 -23.21 13.68 -30.53
CA LEU A 675 -24.58 14.22 -30.60
C LEU A 675 -24.67 15.68 -30.18
N THR A 676 -23.73 16.18 -29.37
CA THR A 676 -23.70 17.58 -28.89
C THR A 676 -22.93 18.53 -29.82
N THR A 677 -22.19 17.97 -30.78
CA THR A 677 -21.36 18.70 -31.75
C THR A 677 -22.02 18.84 -33.13
N ASN A 678 -23.10 18.09 -33.39
CA ASN A 678 -24.00 18.25 -34.55
C ASN A 678 -25.27 18.98 -34.14
#